data_AF-A0AAD6EZU1-F1
#
_entry.id   AF-A0AAD6EZU1-F1
#
_cell.length_a   1.000
_cell.length_b   1.000
_cell.length_c   1.000
_cell.angle_alpha   90.00
_cell.angle_beta   90.00
_cell.angle_gamma   90.00
#
_symmetry.space_group_name_H-M   'P 1'
#
loop_
_entity.id
_entity.type
_entity.pdbx_description
1 polymer ?
#
loop_
_entity_poly.entity_id
_entity_poly.type
_entity_poly.pdbx_seq_one_letter_code
_entity_poly.pdbx_strand_id
1 'polypeptide(L)'
;MPIIDNHGSLITKRTKVLVPAGCSKWFSLLGSNPWRSENYIELSGDYGQSSSFAGNHTPENKILAFIQTQIGAADVPYVYPPNANCHAFHSPLTQENAFLLLQWIRNLMSSGAGLPSCFLNCVKNGSWIKTSVGYNSPKESFFCTEECTSLLQIGYGMISIPIIDQEFYGNIISSYSKELRTIGVKFEVSEASELIGKKLMQLLTNGVSNQSSVISLLGMIRYLLGKYLSPSHLIEMVTRAKWLLTCFGYKSPAEAILFSSEWRIALCIANLPFIDEKYYGERITDYKVELELLGIHVRFRDTNSDLRLVADKLKFPPDLSTSEASFLLFKCICHVGLPENYLEKLKQLKWVKTNQGISAPSESMLLNPEWDFPSCVLDNIPVIDVQFYGVAIESYRDELRRLGVAVTLAESSRAREKWLSTNMGMREPGSSVLFNSAWKSISSIANVPFIEYSSEIKGYKDELRTLGVAITLEEGVSFVLQGINLPMDPTTITASNSLLLLKCIKCWNGPRKNIPKEFMGSIKKKWLKTVLGYRCPEESLLFDSNYSSLIQRSDGPFIDVEFYGSEIALYKNQLRDIGVKVDMRHGCSLVSQYLKFHSDRSTINRIYMFLKEFKWESENINLTWIWVLCEDGKGDWVNPRSCVLHDGTGLFGSQLYVLDKFYDEGGITLIAKLDVFIADDILLEDLFDESLFVWYPSKSIPYLCQSKLTSIYTSMGVKKFSEAVKKHELYKLNNPYSATTVIESANVIREGLVRIILAFLSNPSVDICAEQRHEMVQSLLDLTIIEVDELVTMQYKVMLSGGRQLQTKTTRMFHWKRDESRLFMRQFDEFQGTDGRIKFATYFSDEISQGLLCERADLAESLAELIKVGCLLDYEATSIEFLIKSKNLKLFAEDEEFLSANFSNEDEIMEENSLSVNDNILPSPLESQPDQRKVNIWKQLMKVLSYFFLGWRKTTPTI
;
A
#
# COMPACT_ATOMS: atom_id res chain seq x y z
N MET A 1 -72.92 0.75 31.89
CA MET A 1 -73.74 1.92 31.47
C MET A 1 -73.07 2.64 30.32
N PRO A 2 -73.68 2.70 29.12
CA PRO A 2 -73.22 3.55 28.01
C PRO A 2 -73.29 5.04 28.40
N ILE A 3 -72.43 5.87 27.82
CA ILE A 3 -72.44 7.32 28.00
C ILE A 3 -72.41 8.02 26.65
N ILE A 4 -72.89 9.26 26.60
CA ILE A 4 -72.85 10.10 25.39
C ILE A 4 -71.62 11.02 25.50
N ASP A 5 -70.77 11.02 24.48
CA ASP A 5 -69.64 11.95 24.45
C ASP A 5 -70.08 13.36 24.00
N ASN A 6 -69.16 14.32 24.02
CA ASN A 6 -69.44 15.69 23.58
C ASN A 6 -69.75 15.86 22.08
N HIS A 7 -69.67 14.79 21.27
CA HIS A 7 -70.08 14.78 19.87
C HIS A 7 -71.44 14.09 19.66
N GLY A 8 -72.12 13.70 20.75
CA GLY A 8 -73.39 12.98 20.68
C GLY A 8 -73.26 11.48 20.39
N SER A 9 -72.04 10.93 20.46
CA SER A 9 -71.77 9.51 20.17
C SER A 9 -71.95 8.63 21.40
N LEU A 10 -72.58 7.47 21.22
CA LEU A 10 -72.77 6.48 22.28
C LEU A 10 -71.49 5.68 22.51
N ILE A 11 -70.88 5.83 23.68
CA ILE A 11 -69.63 5.15 24.06
C ILE A 11 -69.89 3.99 25.01
N THR A 12 -69.46 2.79 24.60
CA THR A 12 -69.61 1.53 25.35
C THR A 12 -68.30 0.97 25.90
N LYS A 13 -67.14 1.37 25.36
CA LYS A 13 -65.79 1.03 25.84
C LYS A 13 -65.05 2.29 26.29
N ARG A 14 -64.48 2.29 27.50
CA ARG A 14 -63.80 3.48 28.08
C ARG A 14 -62.70 3.10 29.07
N THR A 15 -61.65 3.91 29.14
CA THR A 15 -60.61 3.80 30.17
C THR A 15 -60.86 4.79 31.30
N LYS A 16 -61.13 6.05 30.96
CA LYS A 16 -61.45 7.13 31.91
C LYS A 16 -62.47 8.09 31.30
N VAL A 17 -63.21 8.78 32.16
CA VAL A 17 -64.25 9.73 31.78
C VAL A 17 -63.93 11.09 32.36
N LEU A 18 -63.93 12.11 31.52
CA LEU A 18 -63.76 13.51 31.88
C LEU A 18 -65.14 14.16 32.01
N VAL A 19 -65.29 15.03 33.01
CA VAL A 19 -66.49 15.88 33.15
C VAL A 19 -66.64 16.81 31.92
N PRO A 20 -67.85 17.32 31.62
CA PRO A 20 -68.07 18.18 30.46
C PRO A 20 -67.22 19.46 30.49
N ALA A 21 -66.70 19.88 29.33
CA ALA A 21 -65.78 21.03 29.20
C ALA A 21 -66.29 22.30 29.90
N GLY A 22 -67.57 22.65 29.70
CA GLY A 22 -68.16 23.90 30.16
C GLY A 22 -68.16 24.13 31.68
N CYS A 23 -67.96 23.09 32.48
CA CYS A 23 -67.90 23.17 33.95
C CYS A 23 -66.62 22.55 34.53
N SER A 24 -65.56 22.42 33.73
CA SER A 24 -64.37 21.66 34.10
C SER A 24 -63.07 22.47 34.19
N LYS A 25 -62.24 22.10 35.15
CA LYS A 25 -60.88 22.62 35.35
C LYS A 25 -59.88 22.01 34.37
N TRP A 26 -60.10 20.78 33.92
CA TRP A 26 -59.25 20.18 32.90
C TRP A 26 -59.33 20.96 31.58
N PHE A 27 -60.50 21.48 31.20
CA PHE A 27 -60.66 22.27 29.98
C PHE A 27 -60.00 23.65 30.10
N SER A 28 -60.08 24.30 31.26
CA SER A 28 -59.38 25.57 31.49
C SER A 28 -57.86 25.43 31.43
N LEU A 29 -57.32 24.26 31.83
CA LEU A 29 -55.89 23.97 31.83
C LEU A 29 -55.38 23.47 30.46
N LEU A 30 -56.12 22.57 29.81
CA LEU A 30 -55.67 21.85 28.60
C LEU A 30 -56.23 22.44 27.30
N GLY A 31 -57.29 23.27 27.39
CA GLY A 31 -57.98 23.91 26.27
C GLY A 31 -58.84 22.97 25.41
N SER A 32 -58.39 21.73 25.18
CA SER A 32 -59.13 20.67 24.49
C SER A 32 -58.69 19.31 25.02
N ASN A 33 -59.48 18.26 24.82
CA ASN A 33 -59.13 16.92 25.30
C ASN A 33 -57.99 16.34 24.45
N PRO A 34 -56.74 16.28 24.96
CA PRO A 34 -55.59 15.84 24.18
C PRO A 34 -55.47 14.31 24.11
N TRP A 35 -56.38 13.58 24.76
CA TRP A 35 -56.25 12.15 25.02
C TRP A 35 -57.39 11.31 24.45
N ARG A 36 -58.10 11.83 23.45
CA ARG A 36 -59.16 11.08 22.75
C ARG A 36 -58.64 9.76 22.19
N SER A 37 -57.42 9.74 21.66
CA SER A 37 -56.74 8.53 21.17
C SER A 37 -56.45 7.49 22.27
N GLU A 38 -56.37 7.93 23.53
CA GLU A 38 -56.10 7.10 24.71
C GLU A 38 -57.38 6.59 25.40
N ASN A 39 -58.53 6.73 24.73
CA ASN A 39 -59.86 6.39 25.26
C ASN A 39 -60.26 7.19 26.52
N TYR A 40 -59.80 8.44 26.62
CA TYR A 40 -60.31 9.43 27.59
C TYR A 40 -61.51 10.16 26.99
N ILE A 41 -62.69 9.85 27.51
CA ILE A 41 -63.95 10.31 26.93
C ILE A 41 -64.43 11.55 27.67
N GLU A 42 -64.69 12.62 26.92
CA GLU A 42 -65.32 13.83 27.42
C GLU A 42 -66.84 13.67 27.38
N LEU A 43 -67.52 13.86 28.52
CA LEU A 43 -68.98 13.78 28.59
C LEU A 43 -69.66 14.95 27.85
N SER A 44 -70.82 14.67 27.25
CA SER A 44 -71.69 15.72 26.71
C SER A 44 -72.05 16.77 27.78
N GLY A 45 -72.13 18.04 27.35
CA GLY A 45 -72.64 19.13 28.17
C GLY A 45 -74.05 18.89 28.71
N ASP A 46 -74.84 18.04 28.05
CA ASP A 46 -76.21 17.69 28.45
C ASP A 46 -76.28 17.07 29.84
N TYR A 47 -75.22 16.39 30.29
CA TYR A 47 -75.15 15.78 31.62
C TYR A 47 -75.06 16.81 32.75
N GLY A 48 -74.60 18.02 32.46
CA GLY A 48 -74.56 19.12 33.41
C GLY A 48 -75.87 19.90 33.47
N GLN A 49 -76.71 19.86 32.43
CA GLN A 49 -77.88 20.73 32.32
C GLN A 49 -79.09 20.21 33.11
N SER A 50 -79.95 21.14 33.54
CA SER A 50 -81.27 20.77 34.04
C SER A 50 -82.16 20.29 32.90
N SER A 51 -82.95 19.24 33.12
CA SER A 51 -83.86 18.70 32.10
C SER A 51 -85.16 18.20 32.72
N SER A 52 -86.25 18.28 31.96
CA SER A 52 -87.56 17.77 32.37
C SER A 52 -87.99 16.66 31.41
N PHE A 53 -88.19 15.44 31.91
CA PHE A 53 -88.60 14.29 31.12
C PHE A 53 -89.77 13.58 31.78
N ALA A 54 -90.82 13.27 31.01
CA ALA A 54 -92.03 12.59 31.47
C ALA A 54 -92.65 13.21 32.76
N GLY A 55 -92.64 14.55 32.87
CA GLY A 55 -93.18 15.28 34.03
C GLY A 55 -92.24 15.41 35.23
N ASN A 56 -91.08 14.74 35.22
CA ASN A 56 -90.07 14.84 36.29
C ASN A 56 -88.97 15.84 35.93
N HIS A 57 -88.70 16.78 36.83
CA HIS A 57 -87.61 17.76 36.69
C HIS A 57 -86.33 17.27 37.37
N THR A 58 -85.23 17.25 36.63
CA THR A 58 -83.88 17.00 37.14
C THR A 58 -83.11 18.31 37.21
N PRO A 59 -82.72 18.76 38.42
CA PRO A 59 -81.90 19.95 38.59
C PRO A 59 -80.53 19.84 37.91
N GLU A 60 -79.95 20.99 37.59
CA GLU A 60 -78.59 21.12 37.05
C GLU A 60 -77.57 20.33 37.90
N ASN A 61 -76.59 19.73 37.25
CA ASN A 61 -75.51 18.92 37.84
C ASN A 61 -75.94 17.66 38.62
N LYS A 62 -77.24 17.39 38.80
CA LYS A 62 -77.69 16.18 39.53
C LYS A 62 -77.34 14.89 38.78
N ILE A 63 -77.42 14.91 37.44
CA ILE A 63 -77.01 13.79 36.59
C ILE A 63 -75.49 13.68 36.56
N LEU A 64 -74.77 14.80 36.44
CA LEU A 64 -73.32 14.82 36.51
C LEU A 64 -72.80 14.23 37.84
N ALA A 65 -73.36 14.60 38.98
CA ALA A 65 -73.00 14.06 40.30
C ALA A 65 -73.23 12.55 40.38
N PHE A 66 -74.34 12.07 39.81
CA PHE A 66 -74.60 10.63 39.68
C PHE A 66 -73.52 9.95 38.82
N ILE A 67 -73.15 10.53 37.69
CA ILE A 67 -72.13 10.00 36.77
C ILE A 67 -70.73 10.02 37.40
N GLN A 68 -70.36 11.08 38.12
CA GLN A 68 -69.11 11.13 38.87
C GLN A 68 -69.02 10.01 39.90
N THR A 69 -70.12 9.75 40.62
CA THR A 69 -70.17 8.71 41.67
C THR A 69 -70.19 7.29 41.09
N GLN A 70 -71.00 7.05 40.05
CA GLN A 70 -71.28 5.69 39.55
C GLN A 70 -70.37 5.26 38.40
N ILE A 71 -69.87 6.22 37.60
CA ILE A 71 -68.98 5.96 36.45
C ILE A 71 -67.53 6.34 36.75
N GLY A 72 -67.28 7.19 37.75
CA GLY A 72 -65.95 7.71 38.03
C GLY A 72 -65.52 8.80 37.05
N ALA A 73 -66.48 9.59 36.54
CA ALA A 73 -66.13 10.81 35.81
C ALA A 73 -65.38 11.77 36.74
N ALA A 74 -64.23 12.25 36.31
CA ALA A 74 -63.35 13.05 37.15
C ALA A 74 -62.92 14.33 36.42
N ASP A 75 -62.47 15.30 37.22
CA ASP A 75 -61.88 16.55 36.76
C ASP A 75 -60.44 16.68 37.28
N VAL A 76 -59.63 17.55 36.69
CA VAL A 76 -58.33 17.96 37.27
C VAL A 76 -58.63 18.68 38.59
N PRO A 77 -57.94 18.36 39.71
CA PRO A 77 -56.68 17.61 39.84
C PRO A 77 -56.82 16.12 40.23
N TYR A 78 -57.97 15.48 40.00
CA TYR A 78 -58.24 14.09 40.44
C TYR A 78 -58.27 13.08 39.28
N VAL A 79 -58.20 13.55 38.03
CA VAL A 79 -58.02 12.70 36.86
C VAL A 79 -56.59 12.15 36.84
N TYR A 80 -56.43 10.85 36.60
CA TYR A 80 -55.12 10.29 36.31
C TYR A 80 -54.80 10.49 34.82
N PRO A 81 -53.68 11.13 34.42
CA PRO A 81 -53.35 11.32 33.01
C PRO A 81 -52.89 10.01 32.35
N PRO A 82 -53.09 9.81 31.03
CA PRO A 82 -52.47 8.72 30.29
C PRO A 82 -50.97 8.98 30.06
N ASN A 83 -50.24 7.95 29.64
CA ASN A 83 -48.85 8.07 29.22
C ASN A 83 -48.72 8.61 27.78
N ALA A 84 -49.29 9.79 27.52
CA ALA A 84 -49.32 10.43 26.21
C ALA A 84 -48.84 11.89 26.29
N ASN A 85 -48.43 12.44 25.15
CA ASN A 85 -47.97 13.83 25.07
C ASN A 85 -49.12 14.83 25.25
N CYS A 86 -48.81 16.00 25.80
CA CYS A 86 -49.76 17.09 26.01
C CYS A 86 -49.16 18.41 25.54
N HIS A 87 -49.77 19.03 24.53
CA HIS A 87 -49.26 20.28 23.94
C HIS A 87 -49.56 21.53 24.76
N ALA A 88 -50.52 21.46 25.70
CA ALA A 88 -50.97 22.61 26.50
C ALA A 88 -49.86 23.24 27.34
N PHE A 89 -48.80 22.49 27.66
CA PHE A 89 -47.70 22.96 28.50
C PHE A 89 -46.59 23.67 27.72
N HIS A 90 -46.66 23.71 26.37
CA HIS A 90 -45.70 24.49 25.57
C HIS A 90 -46.04 25.99 25.55
N SER A 91 -47.23 26.37 25.98
CA SER A 91 -47.67 27.77 26.07
C SER A 91 -47.59 28.31 27.51
N PRO A 92 -47.42 29.63 27.68
CA PRO A 92 -47.53 30.30 28.98
C PRO A 92 -48.83 29.94 29.72
N LEU A 93 -48.72 29.56 30.99
CA LEU A 93 -49.89 29.34 31.84
C LEU A 93 -50.16 30.58 32.71
N THR A 94 -51.43 30.85 32.97
CA THR A 94 -51.84 31.81 33.99
C THR A 94 -51.41 31.32 35.37
N GLN A 95 -51.33 32.24 36.34
CA GLN A 95 -51.00 31.90 37.73
C GLN A 95 -51.92 30.81 38.29
N GLU A 96 -53.23 30.93 38.05
CA GLU A 96 -54.24 29.96 38.50
C GLU A 96 -54.07 28.57 37.86
N ASN A 97 -53.84 28.51 36.55
CA ASN A 97 -53.63 27.25 35.84
C ASN A 97 -52.30 26.58 36.21
N ALA A 98 -51.25 27.37 36.47
CA ALA A 98 -49.97 26.85 36.98
C ALA A 98 -50.15 26.20 38.36
N PHE A 99 -50.89 26.84 39.27
CA PHE A 99 -51.20 26.23 40.57
C PHE A 99 -52.11 25.01 40.45
N LEU A 100 -53.07 25.02 39.53
CA LEU A 100 -53.92 23.87 39.25
C LEU A 100 -53.09 22.67 38.75
N LEU A 101 -52.11 22.90 37.87
CA LEU A 101 -51.17 21.88 37.41
C LEU A 101 -50.28 21.35 38.54
N LEU A 102 -49.73 22.23 39.39
CA LEU A 102 -48.91 21.82 40.54
C LEU A 102 -49.74 21.03 41.56
N GLN A 103 -50.97 21.47 41.85
CA GLN A 103 -51.90 20.74 42.71
C GLN A 103 -52.27 19.37 42.12
N TRP A 104 -52.37 19.27 40.80
CA TRP A 104 -52.59 18.00 40.12
C TRP A 104 -51.41 17.05 40.27
N ILE A 105 -50.19 17.53 40.07
CA ILE A 105 -48.97 16.75 40.29
C ILE A 105 -48.88 16.31 41.75
N ARG A 106 -49.18 17.19 42.71
CA ARG A 106 -49.27 16.86 44.14
C ARG A 106 -50.20 15.68 44.42
N ASN A 107 -51.41 15.72 43.87
CA ASN A 107 -52.40 14.66 44.04
C ASN A 107 -51.92 13.34 43.43
N LEU A 108 -51.33 13.39 42.23
CA LEU A 108 -50.78 12.21 41.57
C LEU A 108 -49.63 11.59 42.38
N MET A 109 -48.71 12.41 42.90
CA MET A 109 -47.63 11.94 43.78
C MET A 109 -48.16 11.32 45.07
N SER A 110 -49.24 11.88 45.64
CA SER A 110 -49.85 11.37 46.87
C SER A 110 -50.65 10.07 46.68
N SER A 111 -51.08 9.79 45.45
CA SER A 111 -51.88 8.60 45.12
C SER A 111 -51.09 7.28 45.03
N GLY A 112 -49.74 7.35 45.01
CA GLY A 112 -48.86 6.18 44.92
C GLY A 112 -48.78 5.52 43.53
N ALA A 113 -49.58 5.95 42.55
CA ALA A 113 -49.66 5.37 41.21
C ALA A 113 -48.49 5.74 40.26
N GLY A 114 -47.61 6.66 40.69
CA GLY A 114 -46.53 7.20 39.86
C GLY A 114 -47.02 8.24 38.84
N LEU A 115 -46.10 9.05 38.30
CA LEU A 115 -46.40 10.03 37.24
C LEU A 115 -46.11 9.39 35.88
N PRO A 116 -47.04 9.40 34.91
CA PRO A 116 -46.77 8.90 33.56
C PRO A 116 -45.60 9.67 32.91
N SER A 117 -44.66 8.94 32.31
CA SER A 117 -43.39 9.50 31.83
C SER A 117 -43.57 10.54 30.72
N CYS A 118 -44.46 10.31 29.76
CA CYS A 118 -44.72 11.24 28.65
C CYS A 118 -45.38 12.52 29.15
N PHE A 119 -46.39 12.41 30.03
CA PHE A 119 -47.03 13.56 30.68
C PHE A 119 -46.01 14.40 31.46
N LEU A 120 -45.20 13.74 32.31
CA LEU A 120 -44.16 14.42 33.09
C LEU A 120 -43.13 15.09 32.19
N ASN A 121 -42.76 14.48 31.07
CA ASN A 121 -41.81 15.05 30.11
C ASN A 121 -42.37 16.31 29.43
N CYS A 122 -43.66 16.33 29.07
CA CYS A 122 -44.32 17.52 28.55
C CYS A 122 -44.34 18.66 29.56
N VAL A 123 -44.62 18.36 30.84
CA VAL A 123 -44.58 19.38 31.91
C VAL A 123 -43.15 19.88 32.14
N LYS A 124 -42.16 18.97 32.16
CA LYS A 124 -40.74 19.29 32.42
C LYS A 124 -40.13 20.20 31.36
N ASN A 125 -40.45 19.98 30.08
CA ASN A 125 -39.83 20.70 28.96
C ASN A 125 -40.69 21.84 28.42
N GLY A 126 -41.97 21.92 28.83
CA GLY A 126 -42.89 22.95 28.38
C GLY A 126 -42.55 24.33 28.92
N SER A 127 -42.64 25.36 28.08
CA SER A 127 -42.34 26.76 28.42
C SER A 127 -43.52 27.48 29.08
N TRP A 128 -44.01 26.96 30.20
CA TRP A 128 -45.20 27.47 30.87
C TRP A 128 -44.92 28.21 32.19
N ILE A 129 -43.75 28.03 32.82
CA ILE A 129 -43.46 28.66 34.12
C ILE A 129 -42.91 30.07 33.92
N LYS A 130 -43.45 31.05 34.64
CA LYS A 130 -43.00 32.44 34.60
C LYS A 130 -41.72 32.61 35.41
N THR A 131 -40.73 33.26 34.80
CA THR A 131 -39.42 33.54 35.38
C THR A 131 -39.01 35.00 35.12
N SER A 132 -37.91 35.42 35.76
CA SER A 132 -37.27 36.72 35.59
C SER A 132 -36.88 37.07 34.13
N VAL A 133 -36.81 36.07 33.24
CA VAL A 133 -36.41 36.24 31.84
C VAL A 133 -37.49 35.83 30.83
N GLY A 134 -38.74 35.67 31.28
CA GLY A 134 -39.86 35.28 30.44
C GLY A 134 -40.52 33.98 30.90
N TYR A 135 -41.15 33.25 29.98
CA TYR A 135 -41.71 31.92 30.26
C TYR A 135 -40.72 30.85 29.81
N ASN A 136 -40.35 29.96 30.72
CA ASN A 136 -39.29 28.98 30.50
C ASN A 136 -39.73 27.57 30.85
N SER A 137 -38.88 26.60 30.49
CA SER A 137 -39.02 25.22 30.90
C SER A 137 -38.71 25.07 32.40
N PRO A 138 -39.52 24.34 33.18
CA PRO A 138 -39.19 24.01 34.57
C PRO A 138 -37.79 23.41 34.72
N LYS A 139 -37.36 22.53 33.80
CA LYS A 139 -36.04 21.90 33.80
C LYS A 139 -34.86 22.89 33.70
N GLU A 140 -35.09 24.05 33.11
CA GLU A 140 -34.09 25.11 32.93
C GLU A 140 -34.21 26.24 33.97
N SER A 141 -35.21 26.16 34.84
CA SER A 141 -35.57 27.22 35.79
C SER A 141 -35.06 26.93 37.19
N PHE A 142 -34.79 28.00 37.94
CA PHE A 142 -34.34 27.95 39.33
C PHE A 142 -35.36 28.54 40.28
N PHE A 143 -35.45 27.94 41.45
CA PHE A 143 -36.09 28.57 42.59
C PHE A 143 -35.03 29.33 43.40
N CYS A 144 -35.16 30.65 43.53
CA CYS A 144 -34.21 31.45 44.30
C CYS A 144 -34.33 31.16 45.80
N THR A 145 -33.31 30.55 46.38
CA THR A 145 -33.10 30.41 47.83
C THR A 145 -32.00 31.38 48.29
N GLU A 146 -32.00 31.76 49.57
CA GLU A 146 -30.99 32.70 50.12
C GLU A 146 -29.54 32.25 49.86
N GLU A 147 -29.30 30.94 49.80
CA GLU A 147 -28.00 30.33 49.52
C GLU A 147 -27.55 30.48 48.05
N CYS A 148 -28.49 30.55 47.11
CA CYS A 148 -28.20 30.70 45.68
C CYS A 148 -28.00 32.16 45.25
N THR A 149 -28.49 33.12 46.03
CA THR A 149 -28.48 34.55 45.67
C THR A 149 -27.08 35.07 45.34
N SER A 150 -26.06 34.72 46.13
CA SER A 150 -24.69 35.19 45.89
C SER A 150 -24.05 34.59 44.64
N LEU A 151 -24.33 33.32 44.31
CA LEU A 151 -23.83 32.68 43.09
C LEU A 151 -24.51 33.27 41.84
N LEU A 152 -25.82 33.51 41.93
CA LEU A 152 -26.59 34.13 40.87
C LEU A 152 -26.16 35.59 40.65
N GLN A 153 -25.76 36.31 41.70
CA GLN A 153 -25.18 37.66 41.61
C GLN A 153 -23.84 37.68 40.84
N ILE A 154 -22.97 36.68 41.01
CA ILE A 154 -21.70 36.57 40.24
C ILE A 154 -21.98 36.36 38.74
N GLY A 155 -23.07 35.67 38.39
CA GLY A 155 -23.53 35.49 37.01
C GLY A 155 -24.40 36.64 36.46
N TYR A 156 -24.89 37.52 37.32
CA TYR A 156 -25.84 38.59 36.96
C TYR A 156 -25.11 39.69 36.18
N GLY A 157 -25.42 39.78 34.89
CA GLY A 157 -24.86 40.75 33.95
C GLY A 157 -24.47 40.16 32.60
N MET A 158 -24.21 38.85 32.52
CA MET A 158 -23.77 38.18 31.28
C MET A 158 -24.63 36.97 30.88
N ILE A 159 -25.27 36.29 31.83
CA ILE A 159 -26.10 35.11 31.57
C ILE A 159 -27.50 35.31 32.12
N SER A 160 -28.50 35.22 31.25
CA SER A 160 -29.91 35.16 31.63
C SER A 160 -30.21 33.81 32.29
N ILE A 161 -30.32 33.80 33.62
CA ILE A 161 -30.71 32.63 34.41
C ILE A 161 -32.22 32.74 34.70
N PRO A 162 -33.05 31.78 34.27
CA PRO A 162 -34.49 31.83 34.52
C PRO A 162 -34.79 31.53 35.98
N ILE A 163 -34.99 32.57 36.78
CA ILE A 163 -35.37 32.44 38.19
C ILE A 163 -36.89 32.57 38.27
N ILE A 164 -37.57 31.62 38.92
CA ILE A 164 -39.02 31.64 39.09
C ILE A 164 -39.46 32.98 39.67
N ASP A 165 -40.44 33.59 39.01
CA ASP A 165 -40.94 34.92 39.35
C ASP A 165 -41.83 34.84 40.60
N GLN A 166 -41.21 35.03 41.77
CA GLN A 166 -41.91 34.99 43.06
C GLN A 166 -42.83 36.20 43.25
N GLU A 167 -42.66 37.28 42.50
CA GLU A 167 -43.61 38.41 42.52
C GLU A 167 -44.90 38.02 41.78
N PHE A 168 -44.79 37.37 40.63
CA PHE A 168 -45.92 36.88 39.85
C PHE A 168 -46.68 35.76 40.56
N TYR A 169 -45.99 34.79 41.17
CA TYR A 169 -46.64 33.66 41.82
C TYR A 169 -46.98 33.90 43.31
N GLY A 170 -46.33 34.87 43.97
CA GLY A 170 -46.44 35.11 45.40
C GLY A 170 -45.84 33.97 46.24
N ASN A 171 -45.87 34.10 47.57
CA ASN A 171 -45.26 33.12 48.49
C ASN A 171 -45.86 31.70 48.39
N ILE A 172 -47.03 31.54 47.77
CA ILE A 172 -47.73 30.26 47.64
C ILE A 172 -46.91 29.25 46.85
N ILE A 173 -46.13 29.67 45.84
CA ILE A 173 -45.32 28.75 45.02
C ILE A 173 -44.25 28.00 45.83
N SER A 174 -43.76 28.60 46.91
CA SER A 174 -42.80 27.94 47.81
C SER A 174 -43.39 26.68 48.47
N SER A 175 -44.71 26.67 48.70
CA SER A 175 -45.41 25.50 49.25
C SER A 175 -45.40 24.30 48.30
N TYR A 176 -45.13 24.50 47.01
CA TYR A 176 -45.04 23.46 45.97
C TYR A 176 -43.60 23.00 45.67
N SER A 177 -42.67 23.20 46.59
CA SER A 177 -41.24 22.88 46.38
C SER A 177 -40.98 21.42 45.96
N LYS A 178 -41.71 20.45 46.51
CA LYS A 178 -41.58 19.03 46.13
C LYS A 178 -42.05 18.77 44.69
N GLU A 179 -43.17 19.38 44.31
CA GLU A 179 -43.73 19.30 42.96
C GLU A 179 -42.77 19.94 41.95
N LEU A 180 -42.26 21.14 42.27
CA LEU A 180 -41.31 21.89 41.45
C LEU A 180 -40.03 21.08 41.20
N ARG A 181 -39.45 20.47 42.25
CA ARG A 181 -38.30 19.56 42.10
C ARG A 181 -38.62 18.37 41.20
N THR A 182 -39.82 17.79 41.36
CA THR A 182 -40.26 16.63 40.56
C THR A 182 -40.35 16.96 39.07
N ILE A 183 -40.78 18.18 38.73
CA ILE A 183 -40.80 18.69 37.36
C ILE A 183 -39.48 19.33 36.91
N GLY A 184 -38.39 19.15 37.67
CA GLY A 184 -37.04 19.51 37.25
C GLY A 184 -36.60 20.93 37.55
N VAL A 185 -37.37 21.72 38.32
CA VAL A 185 -36.89 23.00 38.83
C VAL A 185 -35.74 22.76 39.79
N LYS A 186 -34.68 23.55 39.62
CA LYS A 186 -33.43 23.45 40.37
C LYS A 186 -33.46 24.32 41.62
N PHE A 187 -32.84 23.85 42.69
CA PHE A 187 -32.85 24.50 44.00
C PHE A 187 -31.46 24.57 44.66
N GLU A 188 -30.50 23.76 44.20
CA GLU A 188 -29.19 23.66 44.85
C GLU A 188 -28.12 24.51 44.16
N VAL A 189 -27.14 24.97 44.95
CA VAL A 189 -25.97 25.72 44.47
C VAL A 189 -25.13 24.89 43.49
N SER A 190 -25.04 23.57 43.71
CA SER A 190 -24.39 22.61 42.81
C SER A 190 -25.02 22.65 41.41
N GLU A 191 -26.34 22.49 41.32
CA GLU A 191 -27.13 22.52 40.08
C GLU A 191 -27.05 23.88 39.37
N ALA A 192 -26.97 24.97 40.14
CA ALA A 192 -26.79 26.33 39.63
C ALA A 192 -25.40 26.51 39.04
N SER A 193 -24.36 26.09 39.76
CA SER A 193 -22.96 26.18 39.32
C SER A 193 -22.71 25.38 38.04
N GLU A 194 -23.34 24.21 37.89
CA GLU A 194 -23.22 23.38 36.68
C GLU A 194 -23.85 24.05 35.46
N LEU A 195 -25.05 24.63 35.60
CA LEU A 195 -25.71 25.30 34.48
C LEU A 195 -24.98 26.60 34.09
N ILE A 196 -24.61 27.40 35.09
CA ILE A 196 -23.85 28.64 34.86
C ILE A 196 -22.52 28.31 34.19
N GLY A 197 -21.82 27.29 34.67
CA GLY A 197 -20.61 26.74 34.04
C GLY A 197 -20.85 26.36 32.58
N LYS A 198 -21.89 25.56 32.28
CA LYS A 198 -22.25 25.17 30.90
C LYS A 198 -22.52 26.38 30.00
N LYS A 199 -23.29 27.37 30.46
CA LYS A 199 -23.60 28.58 29.69
C LYS A 199 -22.37 29.48 29.49
N LEU A 200 -21.55 29.68 30.52
CA LEU A 200 -20.27 30.41 30.40
C LEU A 200 -19.35 29.72 29.39
N MET A 201 -19.25 28.39 29.44
CA MET A 201 -18.46 27.65 28.47
C MET A 201 -18.96 27.82 27.04
N GLN A 202 -20.27 27.76 26.81
CA GLN A 202 -20.84 28.04 25.49
C GLN A 202 -20.48 29.44 24.99
N LEU A 203 -20.52 30.46 25.85
CA LEU A 203 -20.12 31.83 25.49
C LEU A 203 -18.63 31.93 25.17
N LEU A 204 -17.79 31.26 25.96
CA LEU A 204 -16.34 31.23 25.78
C LEU A 204 -15.92 30.48 24.50
N THR A 205 -16.66 29.44 24.09
CA THR A 205 -16.38 28.67 22.87
C THR A 205 -16.96 29.30 21.59
N ASN A 206 -18.04 30.07 21.67
CA ASN A 206 -18.73 30.66 20.51
C ASN A 206 -18.08 31.97 20.02
N GLY A 207 -16.87 32.30 20.47
CA GLY A 207 -16.10 33.46 19.96
C GLY A 207 -16.56 34.82 20.49
N VAL A 208 -17.57 34.89 21.36
CA VAL A 208 -18.04 36.11 22.04
C VAL A 208 -17.29 36.34 23.36
N SER A 209 -16.13 35.69 23.54
CA SER A 209 -15.32 35.79 24.75
C SER A 209 -14.93 37.24 25.02
N ASN A 210 -15.51 37.82 26.06
CA ASN A 210 -15.08 39.10 26.61
C ASN A 210 -14.26 38.85 27.89
N GLN A 211 -13.32 39.76 28.18
CA GLN A 211 -12.54 39.79 29.42
C GLN A 211 -13.41 39.56 30.67
N SER A 212 -14.64 40.10 30.68
CA SER A 212 -15.60 39.95 31.78
C SER A 212 -16.01 38.50 32.04
N SER A 213 -16.23 37.69 31.01
CA SER A 213 -16.68 36.30 31.16
C SER A 213 -15.61 35.42 31.80
N VAL A 214 -14.34 35.64 31.43
CA VAL A 214 -13.19 34.96 32.05
C VAL A 214 -13.04 35.35 33.52
N ILE A 215 -13.13 36.65 33.83
CA ILE A 215 -13.05 37.11 35.23
C ILE A 215 -14.24 36.61 36.05
N SER A 216 -15.46 36.56 35.50
CA SER A 216 -16.63 35.98 36.17
C SER A 216 -16.48 34.47 36.42
N LEU A 217 -15.88 33.72 35.48
CA LEU A 217 -15.57 32.31 35.68
C LEU A 217 -14.58 32.10 36.82
N LEU A 218 -13.49 32.87 36.85
CA LEU A 218 -12.49 32.82 37.92
C LEU A 218 -13.10 33.24 39.28
N GLY A 219 -13.96 34.26 39.28
CA GLY A 219 -14.73 34.67 40.45
C GLY A 219 -15.67 33.58 40.97
N MET A 220 -16.30 32.82 40.08
CA MET A 220 -17.13 31.68 40.46
C MET A 220 -16.31 30.54 41.06
N ILE A 221 -15.14 30.22 40.48
CA ILE A 221 -14.23 29.21 41.03
C ILE A 221 -13.79 29.63 42.44
N ARG A 222 -13.38 30.90 42.61
CA ARG A 222 -13.04 31.48 43.92
C ARG A 222 -14.18 31.32 44.94
N TYR A 223 -15.42 31.63 44.53
CA TYR A 223 -16.59 31.52 45.39
C TYR A 223 -16.86 30.07 45.82
N LEU A 224 -16.79 29.12 44.89
CA LEU A 224 -17.00 27.69 45.18
C LEU A 224 -15.94 27.16 46.16
N LEU A 225 -14.67 27.53 45.96
CA LEU A 225 -13.58 27.20 46.88
C LEU A 225 -13.82 27.78 48.28
N GLY A 226 -14.27 29.04 48.35
CA GLY A 226 -14.59 29.71 49.62
C GLY A 226 -15.77 29.11 50.40
N LYS A 227 -16.63 28.34 49.73
CA LYS A 227 -17.77 27.62 50.34
C LYS A 227 -17.51 26.13 50.57
N TYR A 228 -16.26 25.67 50.39
CA TYR A 228 -15.86 24.25 50.50
C TYR A 228 -16.62 23.31 49.55
N LEU A 229 -17.19 23.83 48.46
CA LEU A 229 -17.82 23.04 47.42
C LEU A 229 -16.75 22.60 46.41
N SER A 230 -16.80 21.35 45.94
CA SER A 230 -15.83 20.86 44.95
C SER A 230 -16.14 21.43 43.56
N PRO A 231 -15.28 22.26 42.95
CA PRO A 231 -15.47 22.75 41.59
C PRO A 231 -15.01 21.74 40.53
N SER A 232 -14.76 20.47 40.89
CA SER A 232 -14.12 19.46 40.04
C SER A 232 -14.79 19.30 38.67
N HIS A 233 -16.12 19.19 38.62
CA HIS A 233 -16.85 19.07 37.36
C HIS A 233 -16.73 20.31 36.47
N LEU A 234 -16.75 21.50 37.09
CA LEU A 234 -16.53 22.77 36.39
C LEU A 234 -15.09 22.88 35.87
N ILE A 235 -14.09 22.52 36.68
CA ILE A 235 -12.68 22.53 36.28
C ILE A 235 -12.44 21.58 35.11
N GLU A 236 -12.98 20.36 35.15
CA GLU A 236 -12.85 19.40 34.04
C GLU A 236 -13.44 19.97 32.73
N MET A 237 -14.60 20.62 32.81
CA MET A 237 -15.22 21.25 31.64
C MET A 237 -14.39 22.40 31.07
N VAL A 238 -13.82 23.24 31.94
CA VAL A 238 -13.09 24.47 31.57
C VAL A 238 -11.68 24.17 31.05
N THR A 239 -11.01 23.16 31.61
CA THR A 239 -9.62 22.82 31.28
C THR A 239 -9.44 22.23 29.87
N ARG A 240 -10.47 21.59 29.31
CA ARG A 240 -10.41 20.98 27.96
C ARG A 240 -10.60 21.96 26.81
N ALA A 241 -11.21 23.12 27.06
CA ALA A 241 -11.59 24.06 26.01
C ALA A 241 -10.52 25.15 25.78
N LYS A 242 -10.42 25.65 24.55
CA LYS A 242 -9.48 26.70 24.15
C LYS A 242 -10.16 28.08 24.20
N TRP A 243 -10.15 28.72 25.35
CA TRP A 243 -10.81 30.00 25.58
C TRP A 243 -9.90 31.09 26.15
N LEU A 244 -8.69 30.74 26.58
CA LEU A 244 -7.76 31.69 27.20
C LEU A 244 -6.87 32.32 26.14
N LEU A 245 -6.94 33.65 25.99
CA LEU A 245 -6.15 34.39 25.01
C LEU A 245 -4.69 34.49 25.46
N THR A 246 -3.78 34.06 24.60
CA THR A 246 -2.32 34.15 24.79
C THR A 246 -1.69 34.89 23.61
N CYS A 247 -0.40 35.20 23.71
CA CYS A 247 0.39 35.72 22.59
C CYS A 247 0.44 34.77 21.36
N PHE A 248 -0.03 33.52 21.49
CA PHE A 248 -0.21 32.56 20.39
C PHE A 248 -1.69 32.22 20.13
N GLY A 249 -2.60 33.16 20.40
CA GLY A 249 -4.04 33.00 20.21
C GLY A 249 -4.72 32.25 21.36
N TYR A 250 -5.93 31.77 21.13
CA TYR A 250 -6.71 31.05 22.15
C TYR A 250 -6.12 29.66 22.44
N LYS A 251 -5.80 29.41 23.71
CA LYS A 251 -5.22 28.17 24.22
C LYS A 251 -6.07 27.58 25.34
N SER A 252 -5.84 26.31 25.61
CA SER A 252 -6.38 25.68 26.82
C SER A 252 -5.62 26.18 28.06
N PRO A 253 -6.24 26.20 29.25
CA PRO A 253 -5.55 26.59 30.48
C PRO A 253 -4.24 25.84 30.73
N ALA A 254 -4.19 24.53 30.46
CA ALA A 254 -3.00 23.69 30.63
C ALA A 254 -1.83 24.06 29.69
N GLU A 255 -2.11 24.73 28.58
CA GLU A 255 -1.10 25.17 27.62
C GLU A 255 -0.64 26.61 27.87
N ALA A 256 -1.27 27.35 28.79
CA ALA A 256 -1.02 28.77 28.98
C ALA A 256 -0.09 29.05 30.16
N ILE A 257 0.65 30.16 30.06
CA ILE A 257 1.59 30.59 31.10
C ILE A 257 1.20 31.98 31.58
N LEU A 258 1.14 32.17 32.90
CA LEU A 258 1.14 33.52 33.47
C LEU A 258 2.58 33.99 33.59
N PHE A 259 2.92 35.14 32.98
CA PHE A 259 4.30 35.59 32.95
C PHE A 259 4.85 35.85 34.35
N SER A 260 6.06 35.35 34.60
CA SER A 260 6.85 35.64 35.80
C SER A 260 8.34 35.69 35.43
N SER A 261 9.16 36.36 36.24
CA SER A 261 10.59 36.50 35.99
C SER A 261 11.35 35.17 35.93
N GLU A 262 10.78 34.11 36.51
CA GLU A 262 11.32 32.75 36.51
C GLU A 262 11.36 32.12 35.10
N TRP A 263 10.49 32.57 34.18
CA TRP A 263 10.44 32.08 32.79
C TRP A 263 11.45 32.75 31.85
N ARG A 264 12.29 33.68 32.35
CA ARG A 264 13.18 34.49 31.51
C ARG A 264 14.21 33.67 30.72
N ILE A 265 14.77 32.61 31.31
CA ILE A 265 15.73 31.73 30.62
C ILE A 265 15.03 30.84 29.60
N ALA A 266 13.84 30.35 29.92
CA ALA A 266 13.03 29.54 29.01
C ALA A 266 12.60 30.33 27.76
N LEU A 267 12.37 31.64 27.90
CA LEU A 267 12.12 32.58 26.81
C LEU A 267 13.28 32.71 25.81
N CYS A 268 14.54 32.53 26.24
CA CYS A 268 15.69 32.54 25.34
C CYS A 268 15.63 31.38 24.35
N ILE A 269 15.17 30.21 24.82
CA ILE A 269 15.20 28.97 24.05
C ILE A 269 13.86 28.52 23.49
N ALA A 270 12.71 29.08 23.91
CA ALA A 270 11.38 28.64 23.51
C ALA A 270 10.38 29.80 23.25
N ASN A 271 9.40 29.53 22.38
CA ASN A 271 8.27 30.38 22.02
C ASN A 271 7.06 30.06 22.91
N LEU A 272 7.02 30.68 24.08
CA LEU A 272 6.11 30.31 25.16
C LEU A 272 4.77 31.10 25.15
N PRO A 273 3.61 30.43 25.31
CA PRO A 273 2.26 31.03 25.25
C PRO A 273 1.88 31.76 26.54
N PHE A 274 2.42 32.96 26.72
CA PHE A 274 2.02 33.85 27.80
C PHE A 274 0.61 34.40 27.60
N ILE A 275 -0.16 34.43 28.67
CA ILE A 275 -1.48 35.08 28.73
C ILE A 275 -1.32 36.55 28.29
N ASP A 276 -2.25 37.03 27.47
CA ASP A 276 -2.24 38.42 27.03
C ASP A 276 -2.67 39.36 28.16
N GLU A 277 -1.70 39.83 28.94
CA GLU A 277 -1.93 40.77 30.04
C GLU A 277 -2.50 42.11 29.56
N LYS A 278 -2.24 42.52 28.31
CA LYS A 278 -2.83 43.75 27.75
C LYS A 278 -4.32 43.60 27.51
N TYR A 279 -4.76 42.42 27.12
CA TYR A 279 -6.17 42.10 26.91
C TYR A 279 -6.93 41.88 28.22
N TYR A 280 -6.36 41.13 29.17
CA TYR A 280 -7.04 40.80 30.43
C TYR A 280 -6.84 41.83 31.56
N GLY A 281 -5.85 42.72 31.45
CA GLY A 281 -5.49 43.69 32.48
C GLY A 281 -4.94 43.05 33.77
N GLU A 282 -4.52 43.87 34.73
CA GLU A 282 -3.91 43.41 35.98
C GLU A 282 -4.83 42.51 36.82
N ARG A 283 -6.16 42.61 36.64
CA ARG A 283 -7.17 41.83 37.38
C ARG A 283 -7.00 40.32 37.25
N ILE A 284 -6.47 39.81 36.14
CA ILE A 284 -6.26 38.36 35.99
C ILE A 284 -5.16 37.85 36.93
N THR A 285 -4.20 38.70 37.26
CA THR A 285 -3.09 38.37 38.17
C THR A 285 -3.53 38.23 39.63
N ASP A 286 -4.71 38.75 39.98
CA ASP A 286 -5.32 38.56 41.29
C ASP A 286 -5.83 37.12 41.51
N TYR A 287 -5.97 36.33 40.44
CA TYR A 287 -6.55 34.98 40.46
C TYR A 287 -5.51 33.84 40.38
N LYS A 288 -4.28 34.05 40.88
CA LYS A 288 -3.18 33.05 40.77
C LYS A 288 -3.57 31.65 41.27
N VAL A 289 -4.29 31.56 42.39
CA VAL A 289 -4.69 30.28 42.97
C VAL A 289 -5.68 29.55 42.06
N GLU A 290 -6.65 30.29 41.51
CA GLU A 290 -7.65 29.75 40.60
C GLU A 290 -7.03 29.36 39.24
N LEU A 291 -6.07 30.14 38.74
CA LEU A 291 -5.34 29.84 37.51
C LEU A 291 -4.47 28.58 37.67
N GLU A 292 -3.75 28.43 38.78
CA GLU A 292 -3.00 27.20 39.07
C GLU A 292 -3.93 25.97 39.16
N LEU A 293 -5.12 26.12 39.77
CA LEU A 293 -6.15 25.07 39.82
C LEU A 293 -6.67 24.65 38.45
N LEU A 294 -6.69 25.57 37.48
CA LEU A 294 -7.03 25.29 36.08
C LEU A 294 -5.85 24.70 35.30
N GLY A 295 -4.69 24.50 35.92
CA GLY A 295 -3.50 23.95 35.26
C GLY A 295 -2.65 24.98 34.51
N ILE A 296 -2.89 26.28 34.71
CA ILE A 296 -2.06 27.33 34.12
C ILE A 296 -0.74 27.40 34.86
N HIS A 297 0.35 27.49 34.10
CA HIS A 297 1.69 27.57 34.67
C HIS A 297 1.97 28.99 35.18
N VAL A 298 1.93 29.18 36.50
CA VAL A 298 2.16 30.48 37.16
C VAL A 298 3.62 30.67 37.62
N ARG A 299 4.35 29.59 37.85
CA ARG A 299 5.75 29.59 38.29
C ARG A 299 6.56 28.56 37.51
N PHE A 300 7.85 28.84 37.29
CA PHE A 300 8.76 27.86 36.67
C PHE A 300 9.46 27.10 37.80
N ARG A 301 9.03 25.86 38.06
CA ARG A 301 9.53 25.05 39.18
C ARG A 301 10.58 24.03 38.76
N ASP A 302 11.08 24.13 37.53
CA ASP A 302 12.00 23.15 36.91
C ASP A 302 11.47 21.71 36.99
N THR A 303 10.14 21.57 36.91
CA THR A 303 9.44 20.28 36.94
C THR A 303 9.38 19.67 35.54
N ASN A 304 9.11 18.36 35.44
CA ASN A 304 8.98 17.69 34.14
C ASN A 304 7.91 18.35 33.24
N SER A 305 6.80 18.82 33.83
CA SER A 305 5.76 19.55 33.08
C SER A 305 6.24 20.89 32.52
N ASP A 306 7.03 21.65 33.28
CA ASP A 306 7.58 22.92 32.81
C ASP A 306 8.61 22.69 31.69
N LEU A 307 9.49 21.71 31.87
CA LEU A 307 10.47 21.31 30.85
C LEU A 307 9.80 20.80 29.58
N ARG A 308 8.70 20.04 29.68
CA ARG A 308 7.94 19.56 28.52
C ARG A 308 7.33 20.72 27.74
N LEU A 309 6.76 21.69 28.43
CA LEU A 309 6.19 22.88 27.80
C LEU A 309 7.26 23.71 27.06
N VAL A 310 8.46 23.81 27.62
CA VAL A 310 9.62 24.42 26.95
C VAL A 310 10.06 23.60 25.75
N ALA A 311 10.23 22.29 25.91
CA ALA A 311 10.65 21.35 24.86
C ALA A 311 9.74 21.40 23.62
N ASP A 312 8.42 21.40 23.82
CA ASP A 312 7.40 21.42 22.76
C ASP A 312 7.37 22.74 21.95
N LYS A 313 8.06 23.77 22.44
CA LYS A 313 8.05 25.13 21.88
C LYS A 313 9.45 25.68 21.65
N LEU A 314 10.48 24.84 21.66
CA LEU A 314 11.86 25.26 21.44
C LEU A 314 12.00 26.06 20.12
N LYS A 315 12.75 27.15 20.18
CA LYS A 315 13.11 28.02 19.04
C LYS A 315 14.23 27.38 18.23
N PHE A 316 14.22 27.61 16.92
CA PHE A 316 15.30 27.19 16.01
C PHE A 316 15.84 28.37 15.22
N PRO A 317 17.11 28.79 15.44
CA PRO A 317 18.03 28.34 16.49
C PRO A 317 17.65 28.88 17.89
N PRO A 318 17.95 28.15 18.99
CA PRO A 318 17.80 28.69 20.35
C PRO A 318 18.87 29.75 20.64
N ASP A 319 18.51 30.80 21.38
CA ASP A 319 19.50 31.75 21.90
C ASP A 319 20.19 31.16 23.12
N LEU A 320 21.41 30.66 22.91
CA LEU A 320 22.25 30.00 23.91
C LEU A 320 23.46 30.86 24.29
N SER A 321 23.29 32.18 24.24
CA SER A 321 24.33 33.16 24.62
C SER A 321 24.78 33.06 26.08
N THR A 322 23.99 32.42 26.96
CA THR A 322 24.37 32.15 28.34
C THR A 322 24.45 30.65 28.63
N SER A 323 25.27 30.29 29.64
CA SER A 323 25.43 28.90 30.05
C SER A 323 24.13 28.34 30.66
N GLU A 324 23.32 29.15 31.35
CA GLU A 324 22.04 28.72 31.93
C GLU A 324 21.01 28.32 30.87
N ALA A 325 20.96 29.03 29.73
CA ALA A 325 20.11 28.67 28.60
C ALA A 325 20.54 27.33 27.99
N SER A 326 21.86 27.09 27.90
CA SER A 326 22.43 25.82 27.44
C SER A 326 22.09 24.67 28.40
N PHE A 327 22.21 24.89 29.71
CA PHE A 327 21.82 23.91 30.72
C PHE A 327 20.32 23.61 30.72
N LEU A 328 19.47 24.61 30.48
CA LEU A 328 18.03 24.36 30.34
C LEU A 328 17.71 23.48 29.12
N LEU A 329 18.42 23.67 28.00
CA LEU A 329 18.31 22.78 26.84
C LEU A 329 18.79 21.36 27.18
N PHE A 330 19.91 21.20 27.88
CA PHE A 330 20.38 19.89 28.32
C PHE A 330 19.39 19.20 29.26
N LYS A 331 18.77 19.93 30.19
CA LYS A 331 17.69 19.42 31.05
C LYS A 331 16.47 18.94 30.25
N CYS A 332 16.10 19.65 29.18
CA CYS A 332 15.04 19.19 28.27
C CYS A 332 15.42 17.86 27.58
N ILE A 333 16.66 17.72 27.12
CA ILE A 333 17.17 16.49 26.48
C ILE A 333 17.20 15.31 27.46
N CYS A 334 17.61 15.57 28.70
CA CYS A 334 17.73 14.58 29.77
C CYS A 334 16.37 14.10 30.28
N HIS A 335 15.48 15.02 30.68
CA HIS A 335 14.27 14.68 31.44
C HIS A 335 13.00 14.52 30.61
N VAL A 336 12.90 15.20 29.46
CA VAL A 336 11.71 15.13 28.58
C VAL A 336 11.94 14.15 27.44
N GLY A 337 13.18 14.10 26.91
CA GLY A 337 13.54 13.30 25.75
C GLY A 337 13.05 13.93 24.45
N LEU A 338 13.91 14.73 23.82
CA LEU A 338 13.58 15.37 22.54
C LEU A 338 13.49 14.34 21.40
N PRO A 339 12.57 14.52 20.43
CA PRO A 339 12.49 13.68 19.24
C PRO A 339 13.81 13.63 18.44
N GLU A 340 14.14 12.47 17.85
CA GLU A 340 15.44 12.26 17.18
C GLU A 340 15.65 13.21 15.98
N ASN A 341 14.59 13.53 15.23
CA ASN A 341 14.65 14.51 14.13
C ASN A 341 15.05 15.92 14.61
N TYR A 342 14.78 16.25 15.86
CA TYR A 342 15.15 17.51 16.50
C TYR A 342 16.60 17.48 16.95
N LEU A 343 17.03 16.37 17.54
CA LEU A 343 18.42 16.13 17.90
C LEU A 343 19.33 16.17 16.67
N GLU A 344 18.93 15.57 15.55
CA GLU A 344 19.67 15.64 14.28
C GLU A 344 19.88 17.07 13.78
N LYS A 345 18.89 17.95 13.96
CA LYS A 345 19.06 19.37 13.62
C LYS A 345 19.99 20.08 14.60
N LEU A 346 19.88 19.81 15.91
CA LEU A 346 20.77 20.40 16.92
C LEU A 346 22.23 19.96 16.76
N LYS A 347 22.47 18.71 16.34
CA LYS A 347 23.80 18.15 16.07
C LYS A 347 24.60 19.02 15.10
N GLN A 348 23.93 19.54 14.06
CA GLN A 348 24.56 20.24 12.94
C GLN A 348 24.58 21.77 13.09
N LEU A 349 23.76 22.33 13.98
CA LEU A 349 23.70 23.77 14.19
C LEU A 349 24.85 24.26 15.07
N LYS A 350 25.45 25.39 14.72
CA LYS A 350 26.51 26.01 15.51
C LYS A 350 25.92 26.74 16.70
N TRP A 351 26.06 26.16 17.89
CA TRP A 351 25.57 26.76 19.14
C TRP A 351 26.38 26.39 20.39
N VAL A 352 27.27 25.38 20.32
CA VAL A 352 28.13 25.02 21.45
C VAL A 352 29.33 25.94 21.47
N LYS A 353 29.64 26.50 22.65
CA LYS A 353 30.82 27.33 22.87
C LYS A 353 32.06 26.44 23.02
N THR A 354 33.07 26.71 22.21
CA THR A 354 34.35 26.02 22.18
C THR A 354 35.50 27.02 22.28
N ASN A 355 36.70 26.52 22.51
CA ASN A 355 37.95 27.30 22.48
C ASN A 355 38.16 28.05 21.14
N GLN A 356 37.56 27.58 20.04
CA GLN A 356 37.63 28.18 18.71
C GLN A 356 36.41 29.06 18.35
N GLY A 357 35.48 29.30 19.29
CA GLY A 357 34.27 30.07 19.04
C GLY A 357 33.00 29.23 19.14
N ILE A 358 31.97 29.52 18.33
CA ILE A 358 30.71 28.77 18.35
C ILE A 358 30.76 27.70 17.25
N SER A 359 30.67 26.44 17.65
CA SER A 359 30.79 25.27 16.77
C SER A 359 29.56 24.37 16.89
N ALA A 360 29.40 23.47 15.91
CA ALA A 360 28.34 22.47 15.96
C ALA A 360 28.70 21.38 16.98
N PRO A 361 27.74 20.87 17.78
CA PRO A 361 27.98 19.75 18.67
C PRO A 361 28.68 18.56 17.99
N SER A 362 28.28 18.21 16.76
CA SER A 362 28.86 17.08 16.01
C SER A 362 30.31 17.27 15.57
N GLU A 363 30.81 18.51 15.64
CA GLU A 363 32.18 18.89 15.30
C GLU A 363 33.01 19.16 16.56
N SER A 364 32.40 19.08 17.74
CA SER A 364 33.01 19.47 19.01
C SER A 364 33.45 18.26 19.83
N MET A 365 34.46 18.46 20.68
CA MET A 365 35.01 17.43 21.56
C MET A 365 35.00 17.90 23.02
N LEU A 366 34.62 16.99 23.93
CA LEU A 366 34.83 17.18 25.37
C LEU A 366 36.15 16.50 25.75
N LEU A 367 37.16 17.29 26.11
CA LEU A 367 38.51 16.78 26.34
C LEU A 367 38.58 16.00 27.66
N ASN A 368 38.93 14.72 27.59
CA ASN A 368 39.24 13.93 28.78
C ASN A 368 40.67 14.31 29.26
N PRO A 369 40.87 14.66 30.55
CA PRO A 369 42.19 14.94 31.13
C PRO A 369 43.25 13.85 30.93
N GLU A 370 42.84 12.61 30.64
CA GLU A 370 43.73 11.47 30.41
C GLU A 370 44.33 11.39 29.00
N TRP A 371 43.94 12.28 28.07
CA TRP A 371 44.43 12.27 26.68
C TRP A 371 45.63 13.20 26.49
N ASP A 372 46.82 12.62 26.31
CA ASP A 372 48.06 13.36 26.02
C ASP A 372 48.27 13.52 24.50
N PHE A 373 47.48 14.41 23.88
CA PHE A 373 47.65 14.75 22.48
C PHE A 373 48.73 15.84 22.29
N PRO A 374 49.57 15.75 21.24
CA PRO A 374 50.42 16.86 20.85
C PRO A 374 49.59 18.13 20.60
N SER A 375 50.07 19.29 21.08
CA SER A 375 49.35 20.56 20.94
C SER A 375 48.93 20.88 19.50
N CYS A 376 49.75 20.49 18.52
CA CYS A 376 49.48 20.68 17.09
C CYS A 376 48.24 19.93 16.56
N VAL A 377 47.77 18.90 17.28
CA VAL A 377 46.53 18.16 16.96
C VAL A 377 45.32 18.87 17.55
N LEU A 378 45.44 19.38 18.79
CA LEU A 378 44.34 20.06 19.51
C LEU A 378 44.07 21.47 18.99
N ASP A 379 45.07 22.14 18.39
CA ASP A 379 44.90 23.48 17.80
C ASP A 379 43.85 23.50 16.67
N ASN A 380 43.55 22.34 16.06
CA ASN A 380 42.64 22.22 14.92
C ASN A 380 41.29 21.57 15.27
N ILE A 381 40.99 21.28 16.55
CA ILE A 381 39.74 20.63 16.98
C ILE A 381 38.94 21.57 17.89
N PRO A 382 37.64 21.81 17.63
CA PRO A 382 36.77 22.57 18.53
C PRO A 382 36.54 21.86 19.87
N VAL A 383 37.25 22.28 20.93
CA VAL A 383 37.10 21.71 22.28
C VAL A 383 36.11 22.53 23.09
N ILE A 384 35.15 21.88 23.76
CA ILE A 384 34.14 22.54 24.61
C ILE A 384 34.82 23.47 25.63
N ASP A 385 34.33 24.70 25.69
CA ASP A 385 34.88 25.74 26.56
C ASP A 385 34.42 25.54 28.02
N VAL A 386 35.26 24.87 28.80
CA VAL A 386 35.01 24.62 30.23
C VAL A 386 34.98 25.92 31.03
N GLN A 387 35.59 27.03 30.57
CA GLN A 387 35.49 28.32 31.26
C GLN A 387 34.10 28.94 31.10
N PHE A 388 33.45 28.72 29.96
CA PHE A 388 32.10 29.21 29.70
C PHE A 388 31.02 28.38 30.41
N TYR A 389 31.10 27.04 30.32
CA TYR A 389 30.08 26.16 30.90
C TYR A 389 30.35 25.80 32.37
N GLY A 390 31.59 25.92 32.84
CA GLY A 390 32.01 25.45 34.16
C GLY A 390 32.02 23.92 34.26
N VAL A 391 32.41 23.40 35.43
CA VAL A 391 32.52 21.95 35.70
C VAL A 391 31.18 21.20 35.60
N ALA A 392 30.05 21.91 35.63
CA ALA A 392 28.72 21.31 35.53
C ALA A 392 28.46 20.66 34.15
N ILE A 393 29.20 21.04 33.10
CA ILE A 393 29.08 20.44 31.77
C ILE A 393 29.38 18.93 31.75
N GLU A 394 30.27 18.48 32.65
CA GLU A 394 30.63 17.07 32.80
C GLU A 394 29.45 16.20 33.26
N SER A 395 28.48 16.79 33.98
CA SER A 395 27.28 16.07 34.40
C SER A 395 26.31 15.74 33.26
N TYR A 396 26.54 16.31 32.06
CA TYR A 396 25.71 16.12 30.87
C TYR A 396 26.44 15.35 29.76
N ARG A 397 27.43 14.51 30.11
CA ARG A 397 28.28 13.79 29.15
C ARG A 397 27.49 12.90 28.20
N ASP A 398 26.43 12.25 28.68
CA ASP A 398 25.60 11.37 27.84
C ASP A 398 24.71 12.19 26.88
N GLU A 399 24.21 13.35 27.30
CA GLU A 399 23.46 14.29 26.47
C GLU A 399 24.35 14.90 25.38
N LEU A 400 25.58 15.28 25.74
CA LEU A 400 26.59 15.76 24.79
C LEU A 400 26.93 14.68 23.77
N ARG A 401 27.15 13.43 24.22
CA ARG A 401 27.34 12.28 23.32
C ARG A 401 26.13 12.09 22.40
N ARG A 402 24.91 12.20 22.91
CA ARG A 402 23.66 12.12 22.12
C ARG A 402 23.54 13.27 21.11
N LEU A 403 24.09 14.44 21.41
CA LEU A 403 24.22 15.58 20.50
C LEU A 403 25.43 15.46 19.56
N GLY A 404 26.15 14.34 19.55
CA GLY A 404 27.26 14.10 18.62
C GLY A 404 28.60 14.69 19.05
N VAL A 405 28.70 15.26 20.26
CA VAL A 405 29.99 15.68 20.82
C VAL A 405 30.84 14.44 21.06
N ALA A 406 32.08 14.46 20.60
CA ALA A 406 33.04 13.40 20.86
C ALA A 406 33.44 13.43 22.34
N VAL A 407 33.05 12.41 23.11
CA VAL A 407 33.41 12.27 24.54
C VAL A 407 34.38 11.10 24.78
N THR A 408 34.68 10.30 23.74
CA THR A 408 35.69 9.23 23.73
C THR A 408 36.61 9.33 22.51
N LEU A 409 37.80 8.72 22.59
CA LEU A 409 38.79 8.72 21.50
C LEU A 409 38.28 7.98 20.24
N ALA A 410 37.48 6.93 20.45
CA ALA A 410 36.81 6.24 19.34
C ALA A 410 35.71 7.10 18.71
N GLU A 411 35.06 7.99 19.47
CA GLU A 411 34.04 8.90 18.95
C GLU A 411 34.67 10.12 18.24
N SER A 412 35.86 10.58 18.66
CA SER A 412 36.59 11.65 17.96
C SER A 412 37.06 11.23 16.56
N SER A 413 37.21 9.92 16.31
CA SER A 413 37.43 9.36 14.96
C SER A 413 36.29 9.63 13.97
N ARG A 414 35.07 9.92 14.48
CA ARG A 414 33.88 10.22 13.66
C ARG A 414 33.72 11.70 13.36
N ALA A 415 34.57 12.57 13.94
CA ALA A 415 34.59 13.98 13.61
C ALA A 415 34.99 14.10 12.13
N ARG A 416 34.09 14.66 11.31
CA ARG A 416 34.23 14.80 9.85
C ARG A 416 35.26 15.86 9.44
N GLU A 417 36.13 16.26 10.35
CA GLU A 417 37.02 17.39 10.16
C GLU A 417 38.34 16.96 9.52
N LYS A 418 38.78 17.75 8.54
CA LYS A 418 39.97 17.45 7.73
C LYS A 418 41.19 18.07 8.37
N TRP A 419 41.87 17.32 9.22
CA TRP A 419 43.05 17.81 9.95
C TRP A 419 44.34 17.03 9.64
N LEU A 420 44.28 15.89 8.96
CA LEU A 420 45.49 15.18 8.53
C LEU A 420 45.97 15.67 7.16
N SER A 421 47.19 16.20 7.09
CA SER A 421 47.84 16.49 5.82
C SER A 421 48.24 15.20 5.10
N THR A 422 47.79 15.05 3.86
CA THR A 422 48.18 13.96 2.96
C THR A 422 48.73 14.52 1.65
N ASN A 423 49.40 13.68 0.86
CA ASN A 423 49.82 14.00 -0.51
C ASN A 423 48.68 14.38 -1.47
N MET A 424 47.42 14.26 -1.02
CA MET A 424 46.22 14.67 -1.73
C MET A 424 45.40 15.70 -0.93
N GLY A 425 46.06 16.51 -0.10
CA GLY A 425 45.48 17.59 0.70
C GLY A 425 45.03 17.17 2.11
N MET A 426 44.40 18.10 2.84
CA MET A 426 43.85 17.84 4.17
C MET A 426 42.68 16.85 4.09
N ARG A 427 42.74 15.77 4.87
CA ARG A 427 41.76 14.68 4.90
C ARG A 427 41.39 14.31 6.33
N GLU A 428 40.24 13.65 6.45
CA GLU A 428 39.83 13.00 7.69
C GLU A 428 40.69 11.74 7.94
N PRO A 429 40.87 11.33 9.21
CA PRO A 429 41.54 10.07 9.56
C PRO A 429 41.05 8.85 8.79
N GLY A 430 39.73 8.65 8.72
CA GLY A 430 39.10 7.54 7.99
C GLY A 430 39.34 7.53 6.47
N SER A 431 39.83 8.63 5.91
CA SER A 431 40.15 8.79 4.49
C SER A 431 41.66 8.93 4.21
N SER A 432 42.49 8.48 5.16
CA SER A 432 43.96 8.63 5.11
C SER A 432 44.66 7.28 5.28
N VAL A 433 45.87 7.16 4.71
CA VAL A 433 46.69 5.94 4.76
C VAL A 433 48.06 6.23 5.34
N LEU A 434 48.50 5.41 6.29
CA LEU A 434 49.87 5.46 6.80
C LEU A 434 50.79 4.66 5.86
N PHE A 435 51.68 5.34 5.14
CA PHE A 435 52.59 4.70 4.19
C PHE A 435 53.57 3.75 4.90
N ASN A 436 53.70 2.54 4.36
CA ASN A 436 54.68 1.53 4.76
C ASN A 436 55.24 0.79 3.52
N SER A 437 56.20 -0.11 3.73
CA SER A 437 56.88 -0.82 2.63
C SER A 437 55.95 -1.65 1.73
N ALA A 438 54.81 -2.14 2.24
CA ALA A 438 53.84 -2.90 1.46
C ALA A 438 53.12 -2.06 0.40
N TRP A 439 53.09 -0.73 0.55
CA TRP A 439 52.42 0.19 -0.38
C TRP A 439 53.30 0.59 -1.58
N LYS A 440 54.60 0.30 -1.56
CA LYS A 440 55.57 0.80 -2.54
C LYS A 440 55.26 0.40 -3.99
N SER A 441 54.79 -0.84 -4.21
CA SER A 441 54.45 -1.31 -5.56
C SER A 441 53.11 -0.74 -6.04
N ILE A 442 52.09 -0.67 -5.16
CA ILE A 442 50.75 -0.20 -5.54
C ILE A 442 50.72 1.32 -5.76
N SER A 443 51.53 2.09 -5.04
CA SER A 443 51.59 3.56 -5.18
C SER A 443 52.04 4.04 -6.56
N SER A 444 52.65 3.17 -7.37
CA SER A 444 53.04 3.47 -8.75
C SER A 444 51.89 3.33 -9.76
N ILE A 445 50.79 2.67 -9.37
CA ILE A 445 49.63 2.41 -10.24
C ILE A 445 48.30 2.85 -9.61
N ALA A 446 48.32 3.42 -8.40
CA ALA A 446 47.15 3.93 -7.70
C ALA A 446 47.50 5.17 -6.87
N ASN A 447 46.62 6.18 -6.92
CA ASN A 447 46.69 7.39 -6.12
C ASN A 447 46.05 7.14 -4.75
N VAL A 448 46.88 6.95 -3.72
CA VAL A 448 46.45 6.63 -2.34
C VAL A 448 46.82 7.80 -1.40
N PRO A 449 45.93 8.22 -0.48
CA PRO A 449 46.11 9.42 0.36
C PRO A 449 47.10 9.16 1.50
N PHE A 450 48.39 9.22 1.20
CA PHE A 450 49.43 8.97 2.18
C PHE A 450 49.68 10.21 3.06
N ILE A 451 49.74 10.01 4.37
CA ILE A 451 50.01 11.05 5.37
C ILE A 451 51.44 11.63 5.20
N GLU A 452 51.58 12.95 5.24
CA GLU A 452 52.85 13.68 4.98
C GLU A 452 53.69 14.05 6.23
N TYR A 453 53.23 13.73 7.44
CA TYR A 453 53.90 14.17 8.68
C TYR A 453 55.25 13.51 8.99
N SER A 454 55.99 14.14 9.91
CA SER A 454 57.32 13.74 10.41
C SER A 454 57.35 12.30 10.95
N SER A 455 58.55 11.72 11.06
CA SER A 455 58.77 10.36 11.59
C SER A 455 58.16 10.10 12.97
N GLU A 456 57.83 11.15 13.73
CA GLU A 456 57.20 11.09 15.05
C GLU A 456 55.77 10.54 15.01
N ILE A 457 54.98 10.87 13.97
CA ILE A 457 53.60 10.40 13.86
C ILE A 457 53.52 8.88 13.67
N LYS A 458 54.59 8.26 13.13
CA LYS A 458 54.68 6.79 12.97
C LYS A 458 54.75 6.06 14.32
N GLY A 459 55.14 6.74 15.40
CA GLY A 459 55.13 6.19 16.75
C GLY A 459 53.72 5.93 17.29
N TYR A 460 52.71 6.63 16.76
CA TYR A 460 51.32 6.57 17.19
C TYR A 460 50.46 5.65 16.31
N LYS A 461 51.04 4.53 15.86
CA LYS A 461 50.40 3.64 14.88
C LYS A 461 49.05 3.12 15.39
N ASP A 462 48.96 2.71 16.65
CA ASP A 462 47.75 2.10 17.19
C ASP A 462 46.65 3.14 17.45
N GLU A 463 47.04 4.36 17.82
CA GLU A 463 46.16 5.51 17.98
C GLU A 463 45.61 5.98 16.63
N LEU A 464 46.44 6.09 15.60
CA LEU A 464 46.01 6.39 14.23
C LEU A 464 45.06 5.33 13.69
N ARG A 465 45.31 4.05 13.99
CA ARG A 465 44.42 2.95 13.63
C ARG A 465 43.05 3.11 14.30
N THR A 466 43.05 3.48 15.59
CA THR A 466 41.84 3.74 16.38
C THR A 466 41.05 4.94 15.84
N LEU A 467 41.76 5.93 15.30
CA LEU A 467 41.16 7.09 14.60
C LEU A 467 40.65 6.75 13.19
N GLY A 468 40.88 5.54 12.68
CA GLY A 468 40.37 5.08 11.38
C GLY A 468 41.36 5.22 10.21
N VAL A 469 42.60 5.65 10.46
CA VAL A 469 43.66 5.65 9.43
C VAL A 469 43.96 4.21 9.01
N ALA A 470 43.98 3.94 7.71
CA ALA A 470 44.34 2.63 7.21
C ALA A 470 45.86 2.43 7.27
N ILE A 471 46.30 1.34 7.90
CA ILE A 471 47.72 1.07 8.13
C ILE A 471 48.18 -0.17 7.38
N THR A 472 47.29 -1.15 7.21
CA THR A 472 47.52 -2.35 6.42
C THR A 472 46.91 -2.21 5.02
N LEU A 473 47.42 -3.00 4.07
CA LEU A 473 46.88 -3.01 2.70
C LEU A 473 45.40 -3.42 2.72
N GLU A 474 45.05 -4.38 3.57
CA GLU A 474 43.71 -4.91 3.75
C GLU A 474 42.71 -3.84 4.25
N GLU A 475 43.14 -2.93 5.13
CA GLU A 475 42.33 -1.80 5.61
C GLU A 475 42.15 -0.71 4.52
N GLY A 476 43.13 -0.54 3.64
CA GLY A 476 43.14 0.53 2.64
C GLY A 476 42.82 0.10 1.20
N VAL A 477 42.31 -1.12 0.99
CA VAL A 477 41.94 -1.63 -0.36
C VAL A 477 40.97 -0.70 -1.09
N SER A 478 40.04 -0.07 -0.36
CA SER A 478 39.09 0.90 -0.91
C SER A 478 39.79 2.04 -1.64
N PHE A 479 40.85 2.60 -1.05
CA PHE A 479 41.61 3.70 -1.64
C PHE A 479 42.32 3.27 -2.93
N VAL A 480 42.81 2.02 -3.00
CA VAL A 480 43.44 1.48 -4.21
C VAL A 480 42.42 1.34 -5.34
N LEU A 481 41.23 0.79 -5.06
CA LEU A 481 40.20 0.59 -6.08
C LEU A 481 39.61 1.92 -6.58
N GLN A 482 39.42 2.90 -5.70
CA GLN A 482 38.93 4.23 -6.09
C GLN A 482 40.01 5.08 -6.77
N GLY A 483 41.26 4.93 -6.34
CA GLY A 483 42.40 5.72 -6.83
C GLY A 483 43.19 5.06 -7.96
N ILE A 484 42.71 3.96 -8.55
CA ILE A 484 43.45 3.23 -9.58
C ILE A 484 43.79 4.16 -10.75
N ASN A 485 45.07 4.26 -11.09
CA ASN A 485 45.56 5.12 -12.15
C ASN A 485 46.65 4.39 -12.94
N LEU A 486 46.21 3.49 -13.82
CA LEU A 486 47.13 2.72 -14.66
C LEU A 486 47.89 3.65 -15.63
N PRO A 487 49.23 3.46 -15.75
CA PRO A 487 50.07 4.28 -16.62
C PRO A 487 49.66 4.14 -18.09
N MET A 488 49.91 5.18 -18.89
CA MET A 488 49.62 5.15 -20.33
C MET A 488 50.48 4.14 -21.07
N ASP A 489 51.75 3.99 -20.68
CA ASP A 489 52.63 2.95 -21.18
C ASP A 489 52.58 1.72 -20.25
N PRO A 490 52.00 0.59 -20.69
CA PRO A 490 51.84 -0.59 -19.86
C PRO A 490 53.16 -1.33 -19.57
N THR A 491 54.24 -1.04 -20.29
CA THR A 491 55.56 -1.67 -20.05
C THR A 491 56.17 -1.27 -18.70
N THR A 492 55.71 -0.17 -18.12
CA THR A 492 56.09 0.29 -16.77
C THR A 492 55.46 -0.54 -15.65
N ILE A 493 54.45 -1.37 -15.97
CA ILE A 493 53.74 -2.22 -15.00
C ILE A 493 54.53 -3.51 -14.79
N THR A 494 55.07 -3.67 -13.59
CA THR A 494 55.79 -4.89 -13.19
C THR A 494 54.84 -6.03 -12.78
N ALA A 495 55.38 -7.25 -12.68
CA ALA A 495 54.65 -8.39 -12.14
C ALA A 495 54.15 -8.11 -10.71
N SER A 496 54.98 -7.52 -9.85
CA SER A 496 54.63 -7.16 -8.47
C SER A 496 53.45 -6.18 -8.40
N ASN A 497 53.38 -5.21 -9.32
CA ASN A 497 52.26 -4.27 -9.39
C ASN A 497 50.94 -5.02 -9.67
N SER A 498 50.96 -5.91 -10.65
CA SER A 498 49.80 -6.67 -11.09
C SER A 498 49.33 -7.66 -10.02
N LEU A 499 50.26 -8.40 -9.41
CA LEU A 499 49.96 -9.36 -8.34
C LEU A 499 49.40 -8.66 -7.09
N LEU A 500 49.96 -7.50 -6.73
CA LEU A 500 49.45 -6.72 -5.59
C LEU A 500 48.06 -6.14 -5.86
N LEU A 501 47.76 -5.72 -7.10
CA LEU A 501 46.41 -5.31 -7.50
C LEU A 501 45.42 -6.48 -7.41
N LEU A 502 45.81 -7.69 -7.86
CA LEU A 502 45.00 -8.90 -7.71
C LEU A 502 44.81 -9.28 -6.24
N LYS A 503 45.82 -9.06 -5.38
CA LYS A 503 45.69 -9.20 -3.93
C LYS A 503 44.67 -8.21 -3.35
N CYS A 504 44.67 -6.95 -3.78
CA CYS A 504 43.67 -5.97 -3.39
C CYS A 504 42.25 -6.41 -3.79
N ILE A 505 42.06 -6.88 -5.03
CA ILE A 505 40.76 -7.41 -5.50
C ILE A 505 40.34 -8.62 -4.65
N LYS A 506 41.28 -9.52 -4.32
CA LYS A 506 41.02 -10.67 -3.44
C LYS A 506 40.57 -10.25 -2.04
N CYS A 507 41.20 -9.23 -1.46
CA CYS A 507 40.84 -8.69 -0.14
C CYS A 507 39.49 -7.97 -0.16
N TRP A 508 39.11 -7.36 -1.29
CA TRP A 508 37.79 -6.75 -1.48
C TRP A 508 36.67 -7.79 -1.54
N ASN A 509 36.90 -8.92 -2.24
CA ASN A 509 35.92 -9.98 -2.49
C ASN A 509 35.63 -10.89 -1.27
N GLY A 510 35.62 -10.33 -0.06
CA GLY A 510 34.95 -10.93 1.10
C GLY A 510 33.46 -11.15 0.83
N PRO A 511 32.73 -11.93 1.65
CA PRO A 511 31.52 -12.67 1.26
C PRO A 511 30.32 -11.89 0.69
N ARG A 512 30.33 -10.54 0.63
CA ARG A 512 29.21 -9.71 0.11
C ARG A 512 29.61 -8.34 -0.49
N LYS A 513 30.71 -8.21 -1.23
CA LYS A 513 31.03 -6.95 -1.95
C LYS A 513 31.30 -7.17 -3.43
N ASN A 514 30.48 -6.56 -4.29
CA ASN A 514 30.75 -6.48 -5.73
C ASN A 514 31.90 -5.49 -5.99
N ILE A 515 32.67 -5.73 -7.05
CA ILE A 515 33.71 -4.81 -7.50
C ILE A 515 33.07 -3.50 -7.99
N PRO A 516 33.58 -2.31 -7.62
CA PRO A 516 33.03 -1.02 -8.06
C PRO A 516 33.02 -0.86 -9.58
N LYS A 517 31.93 -0.33 -10.15
CA LYS A 517 31.80 -0.10 -11.61
C LYS A 517 32.86 0.85 -12.17
N GLU A 518 33.19 1.91 -11.42
CA GLU A 518 34.21 2.88 -11.82
C GLU A 518 35.60 2.23 -11.92
N PHE A 519 35.96 1.40 -10.94
CA PHE A 519 37.17 0.58 -10.99
C PHE A 519 37.19 -0.33 -12.23
N MET A 520 36.07 -1.01 -12.50
CA MET A 520 35.93 -1.85 -13.70
C MET A 520 36.15 -1.05 -15.00
N GLY A 521 35.68 0.19 -15.06
CA GLY A 521 35.97 1.10 -16.17
C GLY A 521 37.46 1.42 -16.30
N SER A 522 38.13 1.73 -15.19
CA SER A 522 39.54 2.12 -15.16
C SER A 522 40.51 0.97 -15.52
N ILE A 523 40.17 -0.28 -15.22
CA ILE A 523 41.01 -1.45 -15.53
C ILE A 523 40.82 -2.00 -16.95
N LYS A 524 39.92 -1.44 -17.76
CA LYS A 524 39.77 -1.79 -19.19
C LYS A 524 40.95 -1.33 -20.06
N LYS A 525 41.93 -0.62 -19.47
CA LYS A 525 43.21 -0.31 -20.11
C LYS A 525 44.07 -1.57 -20.27
N LYS A 526 45.11 -1.49 -21.11
CA LYS A 526 46.10 -2.58 -21.24
C LYS A 526 47.00 -2.57 -20.01
N TRP A 527 47.07 -3.69 -19.28
CA TRP A 527 47.96 -3.81 -18.11
C TRP A 527 48.34 -5.25 -17.76
N LEU A 528 47.59 -6.24 -18.26
CA LEU A 528 47.97 -7.64 -18.14
C LEU A 528 48.92 -8.03 -19.27
N LYS A 529 50.09 -8.55 -18.91
CA LYS A 529 51.08 -9.08 -19.83
C LYS A 529 50.61 -10.46 -20.33
N THR A 530 50.45 -10.57 -21.64
CA THR A 530 50.22 -11.84 -22.34
C THR A 530 51.41 -12.16 -23.23
N VAL A 531 51.47 -13.39 -23.75
CA VAL A 531 52.48 -13.81 -24.74
C VAL A 531 52.45 -12.91 -25.99
N LEU A 532 51.30 -12.31 -26.31
CA LEU A 532 51.09 -11.37 -27.43
C LEU A 532 51.26 -9.89 -27.03
N GLY A 533 51.83 -9.61 -25.86
CA GLY A 533 52.02 -8.27 -25.31
C GLY A 533 50.97 -7.87 -24.27
N TYR A 534 50.96 -6.60 -23.86
CA TYR A 534 49.99 -6.13 -22.85
C TYR A 534 48.58 -6.03 -23.43
N ARG A 535 47.57 -6.51 -22.68
CA ARG A 535 46.15 -6.54 -23.03
C ARG A 535 45.30 -6.09 -21.85
N CYS A 536 44.04 -5.74 -22.13
CA CYS A 536 43.07 -5.53 -21.07
C CYS A 536 42.55 -6.90 -20.58
N PRO A 537 41.90 -6.97 -19.41
CA PRO A 537 41.36 -8.23 -18.88
C PRO A 537 40.44 -8.98 -19.85
N GLU A 538 39.52 -8.29 -20.53
CA GLU A 538 38.56 -8.90 -21.45
C GLU A 538 39.21 -9.51 -22.70
N GLU A 539 40.42 -9.06 -23.05
CA GLU A 539 41.23 -9.54 -24.18
C GLU A 539 42.31 -10.56 -23.75
N SER A 540 42.25 -11.06 -22.51
CA SER A 540 43.25 -11.96 -21.94
C SER A 540 42.68 -13.34 -21.60
N LEU A 541 43.49 -14.38 -21.75
CA LEU A 541 43.16 -15.78 -21.40
C LEU A 541 44.07 -16.29 -20.29
N LEU A 542 43.53 -17.04 -19.35
CA LEU A 542 44.36 -17.83 -18.43
C LEU A 542 44.59 -19.21 -19.04
N PHE A 543 45.85 -19.60 -19.24
CA PHE A 543 46.18 -20.90 -19.83
C PHE A 543 45.88 -22.05 -18.86
N ASP A 544 45.11 -23.05 -19.33
CA ASP A 544 44.86 -24.30 -18.61
C ASP A 544 45.70 -25.42 -19.21
N SER A 545 46.62 -25.98 -18.41
CA SER A 545 47.54 -27.03 -18.83
C SER A 545 46.86 -28.32 -19.28
N ASN A 546 45.59 -28.55 -18.89
CA ASN A 546 44.82 -29.72 -19.31
C ASN A 546 44.59 -29.77 -20.83
N TYR A 547 44.67 -28.63 -21.52
CA TYR A 547 44.44 -28.52 -22.96
C TYR A 547 45.73 -28.29 -23.76
N SER A 548 46.89 -28.53 -23.15
CA SER A 548 48.20 -28.37 -23.80
C SER A 548 48.39 -29.24 -25.05
N SER A 549 47.62 -30.33 -25.18
CA SER A 549 47.57 -31.17 -26.38
C SER A 549 46.79 -30.53 -27.54
N LEU A 550 45.84 -29.64 -27.26
CA LEU A 550 44.97 -29.00 -28.25
C LEU A 550 45.46 -27.60 -28.64
N ILE A 551 45.96 -26.84 -27.67
CA ILE A 551 46.35 -25.43 -27.87
C ILE A 551 47.60 -25.09 -27.05
N GLN A 552 48.49 -24.30 -27.64
CA GLN A 552 49.72 -23.82 -27.00
C GLN A 552 49.58 -22.38 -26.50
N ARG A 553 50.49 -21.97 -25.61
CA ARG A 553 50.51 -20.61 -25.03
C ARG A 553 50.71 -19.50 -26.08
N SER A 554 51.32 -19.83 -27.22
CA SER A 554 51.52 -18.91 -28.35
C SER A 554 50.29 -18.74 -29.24
N ASP A 555 49.31 -19.63 -29.13
CA ASP A 555 48.22 -19.71 -30.10
C ASP A 555 47.13 -18.65 -29.85
N GLY A 556 47.16 -17.98 -28.69
CA GLY A 556 46.23 -16.92 -28.32
C GLY A 556 46.82 -15.94 -27.28
N PRO A 557 46.04 -14.95 -26.81
CA PRO A 557 46.48 -13.94 -25.84
C PRO A 557 46.51 -14.50 -24.40
N PHE A 558 47.27 -15.58 -24.19
CA PHE A 558 47.42 -16.20 -22.88
C PHE A 558 48.31 -15.35 -21.96
N ILE A 559 47.89 -15.20 -20.70
CA ILE A 559 48.65 -14.53 -19.64
C ILE A 559 50.05 -15.16 -19.55
N ASP A 560 51.05 -14.30 -19.53
CA ASP A 560 52.46 -14.68 -19.54
C ASP A 560 52.88 -15.19 -18.15
N VAL A 561 52.86 -16.51 -17.98
CA VAL A 561 53.26 -17.17 -16.73
C VAL A 561 54.77 -16.98 -16.46
N GLU A 562 55.60 -16.76 -17.47
CA GLU A 562 57.02 -16.50 -17.28
C GLU A 562 57.25 -15.11 -16.68
N PHE A 563 56.40 -14.15 -17.04
CA PHE A 563 56.43 -12.80 -16.45
C PHE A 563 55.87 -12.76 -15.02
N TYR A 564 54.74 -13.43 -14.75
CA TYR A 564 54.05 -13.36 -13.45
C TYR A 564 54.45 -14.44 -12.43
N GLY A 565 55.12 -15.51 -12.88
CA GLY A 565 55.36 -16.71 -12.09
C GLY A 565 54.09 -17.53 -11.83
N SER A 566 54.23 -18.65 -11.12
CA SER A 566 53.12 -19.56 -10.80
C SER A 566 52.08 -18.96 -9.86
N GLU A 567 52.41 -17.85 -9.18
CA GLU A 567 51.52 -17.16 -8.23
C GLU A 567 50.25 -16.61 -8.89
N ILE A 568 50.30 -16.28 -10.18
CA ILE A 568 49.14 -15.76 -10.93
C ILE A 568 47.95 -16.73 -10.91
N ALA A 569 48.21 -18.04 -10.81
CA ALA A 569 47.19 -19.07 -10.73
C ALA A 569 46.37 -18.99 -9.43
N LEU A 570 46.94 -18.46 -8.34
CA LEU A 570 46.25 -18.26 -7.05
C LEU A 570 45.12 -17.22 -7.14
N TYR A 571 45.11 -16.42 -8.22
CA TYR A 571 44.16 -15.36 -8.47
C TYR A 571 43.14 -15.70 -9.56
N LYS A 572 42.96 -16.99 -9.91
CA LYS A 572 42.01 -17.45 -10.94
C LYS A 572 40.60 -16.85 -10.79
N ASN A 573 40.09 -16.73 -9.56
CA ASN A 573 38.78 -16.14 -9.31
C ASN A 573 38.80 -14.62 -9.56
N GLN A 574 39.80 -13.92 -9.04
CA GLN A 574 39.93 -12.48 -9.24
C GLN A 574 40.09 -12.12 -10.72
N LEU A 575 40.87 -12.91 -11.47
CA LEU A 575 41.04 -12.78 -12.93
C LEU A 575 39.69 -12.93 -13.65
N ARG A 576 38.89 -13.94 -13.27
CA ARG A 576 37.53 -14.13 -13.79
C ARG A 576 36.63 -12.92 -13.51
N ASP A 577 36.68 -12.42 -12.27
CA ASP A 577 35.83 -11.31 -11.81
C ASP A 577 36.13 -10.01 -12.55
N ILE A 578 37.37 -9.80 -12.99
CA ILE A 578 37.77 -8.64 -13.80
C ILE A 578 37.59 -8.84 -15.31
N GLY A 579 37.10 -10.00 -15.77
CA GLY A 579 36.76 -10.26 -17.17
C GLY A 579 37.75 -11.13 -17.96
N VAL A 580 38.83 -11.61 -17.34
CA VAL A 580 39.75 -12.58 -17.98
C VAL A 580 39.01 -13.87 -18.24
N LYS A 581 39.16 -14.41 -19.46
CA LYS A 581 38.58 -15.69 -19.84
C LYS A 581 39.42 -16.81 -19.21
N VAL A 582 38.89 -17.37 -18.10
CA VAL A 582 39.53 -18.48 -17.36
C VAL A 582 38.95 -19.86 -17.72
N ASP A 583 37.83 -19.88 -18.44
CA ASP A 583 37.20 -21.08 -18.98
C ASP A 583 37.42 -21.10 -20.50
N MET A 584 37.99 -22.20 -20.98
CA MET A 584 38.36 -22.37 -22.39
C MET A 584 37.14 -22.37 -23.33
N ARG A 585 35.95 -22.81 -22.89
CA ARG A 585 34.72 -22.69 -23.68
C ARG A 585 34.41 -21.24 -23.99
N HIS A 586 34.48 -20.39 -22.97
CA HIS A 586 34.28 -18.95 -23.09
C HIS A 586 35.47 -18.23 -23.75
N GLY A 587 36.62 -18.91 -23.85
CA GLY A 587 37.83 -18.42 -24.52
C GLY A 587 37.85 -18.64 -26.03
N CYS A 588 37.00 -19.52 -26.58
CA CYS A 588 36.97 -19.86 -28.00
C CYS A 588 36.75 -18.62 -28.90
N SER A 589 35.82 -17.74 -28.52
CA SER A 589 35.58 -16.49 -29.26
C SER A 589 36.78 -15.54 -29.28
N LEU A 590 37.61 -15.57 -28.23
CA LEU A 590 38.81 -14.73 -28.17
C LEU A 590 39.93 -15.38 -28.99
N VAL A 591 40.20 -16.68 -28.80
CA VAL A 591 41.18 -17.43 -29.61
C VAL A 591 40.89 -17.31 -31.11
N SER A 592 39.62 -17.41 -31.54
CA SER A 592 39.25 -17.29 -32.95
C SER A 592 39.54 -15.92 -33.56
N GLN A 593 39.42 -14.83 -32.80
CA GLN A 593 39.80 -13.49 -33.26
C GLN A 593 41.30 -13.39 -33.58
N TYR A 594 42.12 -14.23 -32.94
CA TYR A 594 43.56 -14.26 -33.16
C TYR A 594 44.00 -15.16 -34.32
N LEU A 595 43.09 -15.92 -34.96
CA LEU A 595 43.42 -16.76 -36.13
C LEU A 595 44.16 -15.98 -37.22
N LYS A 596 43.69 -14.77 -37.57
CA LYS A 596 44.27 -13.94 -38.63
C LYS A 596 45.68 -13.41 -38.32
N PHE A 597 46.08 -13.42 -37.04
CA PHE A 597 47.43 -12.99 -36.64
C PHE A 597 48.46 -14.11 -36.82
N HIS A 598 48.01 -15.32 -37.16
CA HIS A 598 48.88 -16.46 -37.45
C HIS A 598 48.98 -16.70 -38.95
N SER A 599 50.15 -17.18 -39.37
CA SER A 599 50.42 -17.64 -40.74
C SER A 599 51.02 -19.05 -40.77
N ASP A 600 51.30 -19.62 -39.59
CA ASP A 600 51.82 -20.98 -39.46
C ASP A 600 50.67 -22.01 -39.52
N ARG A 601 50.80 -22.95 -40.45
CA ARG A 601 49.84 -24.04 -40.67
C ARG A 601 49.58 -24.83 -39.38
N SER A 602 50.63 -25.15 -38.62
CA SER A 602 50.50 -25.98 -37.42
C SER A 602 49.68 -25.27 -36.34
N THR A 603 49.90 -23.97 -36.19
CA THR A 603 49.19 -23.10 -35.24
C THR A 603 47.74 -22.91 -35.64
N ILE A 604 47.46 -22.63 -36.91
CA ILE A 604 46.09 -22.49 -37.43
C ILE A 604 45.32 -23.81 -37.28
N ASN A 605 45.94 -24.94 -37.61
CA ASN A 605 45.34 -26.26 -37.42
C ASN A 605 45.03 -26.56 -35.95
N ARG A 606 45.95 -26.27 -35.02
CA ARG A 606 45.69 -26.41 -33.58
C ARG A 606 44.50 -25.57 -33.14
N ILE A 607 44.42 -24.31 -33.58
CA ILE A 607 43.30 -23.43 -33.25
C ILE A 607 41.99 -23.97 -33.83
N TYR A 608 41.95 -24.40 -35.10
CA TYR A 608 40.73 -24.97 -35.67
C TYR A 608 40.29 -26.25 -34.96
N MET A 609 41.22 -27.15 -34.62
CA MET A 609 40.93 -28.36 -33.85
C MET A 609 40.43 -28.03 -32.45
N PHE A 610 41.01 -27.02 -31.79
CA PHE A 610 40.54 -26.50 -30.52
C PHE A 610 39.11 -25.97 -30.63
N LEU A 611 38.80 -25.13 -31.62
CA LEU A 611 37.44 -24.60 -31.83
C LEU A 611 36.43 -25.73 -32.13
N LYS A 612 36.84 -26.75 -32.91
CA LYS A 612 36.04 -27.94 -33.23
C LYS A 612 35.72 -28.76 -31.98
N GLU A 613 36.71 -29.01 -31.11
CA GLU A 613 36.54 -29.77 -29.87
C GLU A 613 35.47 -29.15 -28.97
N PHE A 614 35.44 -27.82 -28.90
CA PHE A 614 34.44 -27.09 -28.12
C PHE A 614 33.12 -26.83 -28.85
N LYS A 615 32.95 -27.37 -30.06
CA LYS A 615 31.79 -27.13 -30.95
C LYS A 615 31.47 -25.63 -31.05
N TRP A 616 32.52 -24.81 -31.14
CA TRP A 616 32.36 -23.38 -31.16
C TRP A 616 31.79 -22.92 -32.49
N GLU A 617 30.66 -22.22 -32.43
CA GLU A 617 30.02 -21.57 -33.57
C GLU A 617 30.30 -20.06 -33.51
N SER A 618 30.51 -19.45 -34.67
CA SER A 618 30.74 -18.01 -34.71
C SER A 618 29.44 -17.25 -34.53
N GLU A 619 29.35 -16.44 -33.46
CA GLU A 619 28.28 -15.45 -33.29
C GLU A 619 28.34 -14.34 -34.36
N ASN A 620 29.48 -14.21 -35.05
CA ASN A 620 29.74 -13.17 -36.02
C ASN A 620 29.61 -13.74 -37.44
N ILE A 621 28.41 -13.59 -38.02
CA ILE A 621 28.05 -14.03 -39.39
C ILE A 621 29.00 -13.41 -40.47
N ASN A 622 29.80 -12.42 -40.08
CA ASN A 622 30.79 -11.72 -40.91
C ASN A 622 32.23 -12.28 -40.82
N LEU A 623 32.44 -13.55 -40.45
CA LEU A 623 33.72 -14.21 -40.73
C LEU A 623 33.93 -14.22 -42.26
N THR A 624 34.68 -13.22 -42.73
CA THR A 624 34.89 -12.90 -44.15
C THR A 624 36.12 -13.58 -44.72
N TRP A 625 36.74 -14.51 -43.97
CA TRP A 625 38.00 -15.13 -44.33
C TRP A 625 38.05 -16.61 -43.92
N ILE A 626 38.61 -17.44 -44.79
CA ILE A 626 38.98 -18.83 -44.53
C ILE A 626 40.45 -18.99 -44.90
N TRP A 627 41.20 -19.80 -44.14
CA TRP A 627 42.58 -20.11 -44.49
C TRP A 627 42.61 -21.10 -45.64
N VAL A 628 43.51 -20.98 -46.60
CA VAL A 628 43.73 -21.99 -47.65
C VAL A 628 45.23 -22.19 -47.84
N LEU A 629 45.63 -23.38 -48.29
CA LEU A 629 47.04 -23.66 -48.59
C LEU A 629 47.34 -23.25 -50.03
N CYS A 630 48.34 -22.40 -50.26
CA CYS A 630 48.84 -22.09 -51.59
C CYS A 630 49.87 -23.14 -52.03
N GLU A 631 50.12 -23.23 -53.34
CA GLU A 631 51.01 -24.23 -53.95
C GLU A 631 52.47 -24.12 -53.49
N ASP A 632 52.88 -22.97 -52.95
CA ASP A 632 54.23 -22.72 -52.40
C ASP A 632 54.40 -23.19 -50.94
N GLY A 633 53.37 -23.80 -50.36
CA GLY A 633 53.36 -24.29 -48.98
C GLY A 633 53.11 -23.21 -47.93
N LYS A 634 52.95 -21.93 -48.33
CA LYS A 634 52.45 -20.85 -47.48
C LYS A 634 50.95 -20.81 -47.64
N GLY A 635 50.21 -20.61 -46.55
CA GLY A 635 48.76 -20.43 -46.66
C GLY A 635 48.39 -18.95 -46.78
N ASP A 636 47.18 -18.70 -47.24
CA ASP A 636 46.59 -17.37 -47.37
C ASP A 636 45.18 -17.31 -46.76
N TRP A 637 44.81 -16.13 -46.27
CA TRP A 637 43.45 -15.84 -45.81
C TRP A 637 42.61 -15.31 -46.99
N VAL A 638 41.64 -16.10 -47.45
CA VAL A 638 40.82 -15.79 -48.64
C VAL A 638 39.35 -15.59 -48.28
N ASN A 639 38.61 -14.85 -49.11
CA ASN A 639 37.18 -14.61 -48.86
C ASN A 639 36.35 -15.89 -49.09
N PRO A 640 35.42 -16.28 -48.18
CA PRO A 640 34.54 -17.42 -48.39
C PRO A 640 33.75 -17.37 -49.70
N ARG A 641 33.42 -16.17 -50.21
CA ARG A 641 32.77 -15.98 -51.53
C ARG A 641 33.66 -16.34 -52.71
N SER A 642 34.97 -16.38 -52.51
CA SER A 642 35.97 -16.82 -53.49
C SER A 642 36.25 -18.33 -53.37
N CYS A 643 35.51 -19.05 -52.54
CA CYS A 643 35.69 -20.47 -52.29
C CYS A 643 34.47 -21.27 -52.76
N VAL A 644 34.70 -22.52 -53.16
CA VAL A 644 33.68 -23.53 -53.41
C VAL A 644 34.01 -24.76 -52.59
N LEU A 645 33.02 -25.45 -52.05
CA LEU A 645 33.27 -26.60 -51.19
C LEU A 645 33.83 -27.78 -51.97
N HIS A 646 33.18 -28.10 -53.11
CA HIS A 646 33.53 -29.21 -53.97
C HIS A 646 33.48 -28.80 -55.44
N ASP A 647 34.43 -29.30 -56.23
CA ASP A 647 34.46 -29.13 -57.69
C ASP A 647 34.70 -30.48 -58.39
N GLY A 648 33.74 -31.40 -58.22
CA GLY A 648 33.83 -32.74 -58.81
C GLY A 648 33.87 -32.77 -60.35
N THR A 649 33.54 -31.64 -61.00
CA THR A 649 33.56 -31.48 -62.46
C THR A 649 34.78 -30.70 -62.99
N GLY A 650 35.60 -30.12 -62.11
CA GLY A 650 36.75 -29.29 -62.48
C GLY A 650 36.39 -27.95 -63.14
N LEU A 651 35.14 -27.47 -62.98
CA LEU A 651 34.62 -26.27 -63.66
C LEU A 651 35.00 -24.98 -62.92
N PHE A 652 35.13 -25.04 -61.60
CA PHE A 652 35.29 -23.86 -60.74
C PHE A 652 36.72 -23.67 -60.24
N GLY A 653 37.55 -24.71 -60.25
CA GLY A 653 38.91 -24.70 -59.71
C GLY A 653 39.91 -23.78 -60.42
N SER A 654 39.52 -23.16 -61.55
CA SER A 654 40.31 -22.13 -62.24
C SER A 654 40.01 -20.70 -61.76
N GLN A 655 38.90 -20.48 -61.03
CA GLN A 655 38.45 -19.16 -60.57
C GLN A 655 38.16 -19.08 -59.07
N LEU A 656 37.88 -20.22 -58.42
CA LEU A 656 37.51 -20.32 -57.00
C LEU A 656 38.43 -21.32 -56.27
N TYR A 657 38.69 -21.08 -54.99
CA TYR A 657 39.42 -22.00 -54.12
C TYR A 657 38.53 -23.19 -53.75
N VAL A 658 38.93 -24.41 -54.14
CA VAL A 658 38.17 -25.64 -53.84
C VAL A 658 38.58 -26.17 -52.47
N LEU A 659 37.68 -26.08 -51.49
CA LEU A 659 38.01 -26.30 -50.07
C LEU A 659 38.25 -27.77 -49.71
N ASP A 660 37.62 -28.73 -50.41
CA ASP A 660 37.85 -30.17 -50.22
C ASP A 660 39.27 -30.65 -50.58
N LYS A 661 40.04 -29.85 -51.32
CA LYS A 661 41.48 -30.06 -51.53
C LYS A 661 42.32 -29.71 -50.31
N PHE A 662 41.76 -28.93 -49.38
CA PHE A 662 42.48 -28.35 -48.25
C PHE A 662 41.93 -28.80 -46.88
N TYR A 663 40.67 -29.22 -46.81
CA TYR A 663 39.94 -29.60 -45.59
C TYR A 663 39.12 -30.87 -45.82
N ASP A 664 39.18 -31.83 -44.90
CA ASP A 664 38.36 -33.05 -44.94
C ASP A 664 36.87 -32.74 -44.66
N GLU A 665 35.96 -33.35 -45.43
CA GLU A 665 34.51 -33.12 -45.41
C GLU A 665 33.85 -33.22 -44.03
N GLY A 666 33.11 -32.18 -43.64
CA GLY A 666 32.19 -32.26 -42.51
C GLY A 666 31.32 -31.01 -42.37
N GLY A 667 30.08 -31.04 -42.89
CA GLY A 667 29.03 -30.16 -42.36
C GLY A 667 27.85 -29.73 -43.25
N ILE A 668 27.76 -30.08 -44.54
CA ILE A 668 26.58 -29.72 -45.35
C ILE A 668 25.72 -30.94 -45.66
N THR A 669 24.48 -30.93 -45.16
CA THR A 669 23.48 -31.95 -45.43
C THR A 669 22.64 -31.54 -46.64
N LEU A 670 22.78 -32.25 -47.76
CA LEU A 670 21.92 -32.08 -48.93
C LEU A 670 20.65 -32.92 -48.73
N ILE A 671 19.48 -32.28 -48.74
CA ILE A 671 18.16 -32.93 -48.60
C ILE A 671 17.46 -32.91 -49.96
N ALA A 672 16.81 -34.02 -50.32
CA ALA A 672 16.06 -34.10 -51.56
C ALA A 672 14.93 -33.06 -51.55
N LYS A 673 14.72 -32.38 -52.67
CA LYS A 673 13.69 -31.33 -52.82
C LYS A 673 12.27 -31.77 -52.40
N LEU A 674 11.94 -33.05 -52.60
CA LEU A 674 10.64 -33.63 -52.23
C LEU A 674 10.49 -33.91 -50.73
N ASP A 675 11.58 -33.79 -49.97
CA ASP A 675 11.70 -34.09 -48.55
C ASP A 675 11.81 -32.82 -47.70
N VAL A 676 11.63 -31.66 -48.33
CA VAL A 676 11.59 -30.34 -47.69
C VAL A 676 10.15 -29.83 -47.72
N PHE A 677 9.70 -29.20 -46.63
CA PHE A 677 8.31 -28.77 -46.46
C PHE A 677 8.20 -27.29 -46.10
N ILE A 678 7.07 -26.69 -46.47
CA ILE A 678 6.66 -25.38 -45.98
C ILE A 678 5.93 -25.59 -44.66
N ALA A 679 6.47 -25.05 -43.57
CA ALA A 679 5.79 -25.03 -42.27
C ALA A 679 4.60 -24.07 -42.33
N ASP A 680 3.41 -24.64 -42.50
CA ASP A 680 2.13 -23.93 -42.53
C ASP A 680 1.30 -24.11 -41.26
N ASP A 681 1.72 -25.05 -40.41
CA ASP A 681 1.20 -25.28 -39.06
C ASP A 681 2.39 -25.29 -38.08
N ILE A 682 2.48 -24.23 -37.27
CA ILE A 682 3.60 -24.01 -36.33
C ILE A 682 3.58 -25.07 -35.21
N LEU A 683 2.40 -25.54 -34.80
CA LEU A 683 2.30 -26.57 -33.76
C LEU A 683 2.80 -27.92 -34.27
N LEU A 684 2.65 -28.20 -35.57
CA LEU A 684 3.23 -29.38 -36.20
C LEU A 684 4.72 -29.19 -36.50
N GLU A 685 5.16 -27.98 -36.83
CA GLU A 685 6.58 -27.63 -37.04
C GLU A 685 7.42 -27.95 -35.80
N ASP A 686 6.97 -27.50 -34.62
CA ASP A 686 7.65 -27.70 -33.33
C ASP A 686 7.88 -29.19 -32.98
N LEU A 687 7.16 -30.12 -33.60
CA LEU A 687 7.26 -31.56 -33.32
C LEU A 687 8.32 -32.29 -34.15
N PHE A 688 8.88 -31.64 -35.19
CA PHE A 688 9.81 -32.23 -36.14
C PHE A 688 11.10 -31.40 -36.25
N ASP A 689 12.15 -32.00 -36.80
CA ASP A 689 13.48 -31.36 -36.92
C ASP A 689 13.42 -30.16 -37.89
N GLU A 690 13.98 -29.02 -37.47
CA GLU A 690 14.05 -27.77 -38.26
C GLU A 690 14.65 -27.96 -39.65
N SER A 691 15.52 -28.96 -39.83
CA SER A 691 16.15 -29.29 -41.11
C SER A 691 15.20 -29.79 -42.19
N LEU A 692 13.95 -30.15 -41.85
CA LEU A 692 12.92 -30.60 -42.78
C LEU A 692 12.14 -29.45 -43.42
N PHE A 693 12.32 -28.22 -42.92
CA PHE A 693 11.54 -27.07 -43.34
C PHE A 693 12.35 -26.12 -44.21
N VAL A 694 11.64 -25.40 -45.09
CA VAL A 694 12.25 -24.35 -45.89
C VAL A 694 12.79 -23.24 -45.00
N TRP A 695 13.97 -22.74 -45.36
CA TRP A 695 14.58 -21.67 -44.61
C TRP A 695 13.88 -20.33 -44.84
N TYR A 696 13.68 -19.56 -43.76
CA TYR A 696 13.26 -18.17 -43.80
C TYR A 696 14.30 -17.28 -43.11
N PRO A 697 14.56 -16.05 -43.62
CA PRO A 697 15.45 -15.12 -42.95
C PRO A 697 14.88 -14.69 -41.60
N SER A 698 15.71 -14.72 -40.55
CA SER A 698 15.33 -14.33 -39.17
C SER A 698 14.83 -12.89 -39.04
N LYS A 699 15.09 -12.04 -40.03
CA LYS A 699 14.50 -10.70 -40.16
C LYS A 699 13.91 -10.55 -41.55
N SER A 700 12.66 -10.11 -41.62
CA SER A 700 11.99 -9.81 -42.89
C SER A 700 12.79 -8.78 -43.68
N ILE A 701 13.13 -9.13 -44.92
CA ILE A 701 13.85 -8.24 -45.83
C ILE A 701 12.80 -7.38 -46.57
N PRO A 702 12.95 -6.04 -46.64
CA PRO A 702 11.90 -5.13 -47.09
C PRO A 702 11.28 -5.45 -48.47
N TYR A 703 12.05 -6.03 -49.38
CA TYR A 703 11.62 -6.38 -50.74
C TYR A 703 11.18 -7.85 -50.89
N LEU A 704 11.49 -8.70 -49.91
CA LEU A 704 11.29 -10.14 -49.94
C LEU A 704 10.64 -10.60 -48.64
N CYS A 705 9.33 -10.39 -48.55
CA CYS A 705 8.52 -10.84 -47.42
C CYS A 705 8.36 -12.36 -47.41
N GLN A 706 8.04 -12.91 -46.24
CA GLN A 706 7.84 -14.34 -46.05
C GLN A 706 6.81 -14.92 -47.03
N SER A 707 5.70 -14.23 -47.28
CA SER A 707 4.69 -14.66 -48.26
C SER A 707 5.22 -14.76 -49.71
N LYS A 708 6.13 -13.87 -50.11
CA LYS A 708 6.81 -13.97 -51.42
C LYS A 708 7.76 -15.16 -51.45
N LEU A 709 8.50 -15.41 -50.37
CA LEU A 709 9.35 -16.61 -50.24
C LEU A 709 8.53 -17.89 -50.27
N THR A 710 7.42 -17.95 -49.53
CA THR A 710 6.49 -19.09 -49.55
C THR A 710 5.93 -19.31 -50.95
N SER A 711 5.57 -18.24 -51.68
CA SER A 711 5.14 -18.34 -53.08
C SER A 711 6.26 -18.89 -53.98
N ILE A 712 7.50 -18.44 -53.79
CA ILE A 712 8.68 -18.96 -54.48
C ILE A 712 8.87 -20.45 -54.17
N TYR A 713 8.88 -20.87 -52.90
CA TYR A 713 8.96 -22.29 -52.50
C TYR A 713 7.82 -23.13 -53.08
N THR A 714 6.60 -22.61 -53.06
CA THR A 714 5.42 -23.27 -53.65
C THR A 714 5.57 -23.41 -55.16
N SER A 715 6.03 -22.37 -55.86
CA SER A 715 6.32 -22.42 -57.31
C SER A 715 7.45 -23.38 -57.67
N MET A 716 8.38 -23.59 -56.74
CA MET A 716 9.41 -24.60 -56.87
C MET A 716 8.84 -26.00 -56.63
N GLY A 717 7.60 -26.16 -56.14
CA GLY A 717 6.96 -27.46 -55.92
C GLY A 717 7.24 -28.08 -54.55
N VAL A 718 7.67 -27.26 -53.59
CA VAL A 718 7.76 -27.65 -52.18
C VAL A 718 6.34 -27.75 -51.61
N LYS A 719 6.03 -28.85 -50.91
CA LYS A 719 4.70 -29.10 -50.35
C LYS A 719 4.53 -28.44 -48.99
N LYS A 720 3.28 -28.15 -48.62
CA LYS A 720 2.94 -27.79 -47.25
C LYS A 720 3.10 -28.99 -46.33
N PHE A 721 3.48 -28.74 -45.08
CA PHE A 721 3.72 -29.80 -44.12
C PHE A 721 2.42 -30.46 -43.67
N SER A 722 1.38 -29.66 -43.41
CA SER A 722 0.05 -30.16 -43.02
C SER A 722 -0.53 -31.18 -44.01
N GLU A 723 -0.26 -31.01 -45.31
CA GLU A 723 -0.71 -31.89 -46.39
C GLU A 723 0.09 -33.21 -46.48
N ALA A 724 1.33 -33.21 -45.97
CA ALA A 724 2.24 -34.36 -46.04
C ALA A 724 2.20 -35.24 -44.78
N VAL A 725 1.80 -34.68 -43.64
CA VAL A 725 1.75 -35.38 -42.36
C VAL A 725 0.50 -36.24 -42.26
N LYS A 726 0.69 -37.53 -41.95
CA LYS A 726 -0.38 -38.46 -41.58
C LYS A 726 -0.45 -38.61 -40.06
N LYS A 727 -1.65 -38.41 -39.52
CA LYS A 727 -1.96 -38.53 -38.10
C LYS A 727 -2.45 -39.96 -37.78
N HIS A 728 -1.97 -40.58 -36.70
CA HIS A 728 -2.38 -41.90 -36.22
C HIS A 728 -2.54 -41.90 -34.69
N GLU A 729 -3.66 -42.42 -34.19
CA GLU A 729 -3.89 -42.60 -32.76
C GLU A 729 -3.17 -43.86 -32.27
N LEU A 730 -2.30 -43.72 -31.26
CA LEU A 730 -1.75 -44.87 -30.55
C LEU A 730 -2.49 -45.02 -29.22
N TYR A 731 -3.55 -45.83 -29.25
CA TYR A 731 -4.24 -46.26 -28.04
C TYR A 731 -3.44 -47.41 -27.38
N LYS A 732 -2.85 -47.16 -26.21
CA LYS A 732 -2.34 -48.20 -25.31
C LYS A 732 -2.77 -47.89 -23.88
N LEU A 733 -3.94 -48.38 -23.48
CA LEU A 733 -4.29 -48.47 -22.07
C LEU A 733 -3.58 -49.72 -21.50
N ASN A 734 -2.28 -49.62 -21.26
CA ASN A 734 -1.57 -50.68 -20.57
C ASN A 734 -1.78 -50.45 -19.07
N ASN A 735 -2.78 -51.14 -18.51
CA ASN A 735 -3.03 -51.39 -17.08
C ASN A 735 -4.29 -50.68 -16.50
N PRO A 736 -5.34 -51.42 -16.11
CA PRO A 736 -6.59 -50.87 -15.53
C PRO A 736 -6.45 -50.40 -14.06
N TYR A 737 -5.24 -50.07 -13.61
CA TYR A 737 -4.92 -49.70 -12.22
C TYR A 737 -4.19 -48.35 -12.07
N SER A 738 -4.06 -47.53 -13.12
CA SER A 738 -3.69 -46.12 -12.98
C SER A 738 -4.87 -45.35 -12.35
N ALA A 739 -4.60 -44.41 -11.44
CA ALA A 739 -5.64 -43.77 -10.62
C ALA A 739 -6.76 -43.22 -11.51
N THR A 740 -7.99 -43.72 -11.31
CA THR A 740 -9.15 -43.45 -12.16
C THR A 740 -10.17 -42.68 -11.32
N THR A 741 -10.05 -41.36 -11.25
CA THR A 741 -11.07 -40.54 -10.58
C THR A 741 -12.19 -40.26 -11.58
N VAL A 742 -13.42 -40.63 -11.24
CA VAL A 742 -14.59 -40.20 -12.01
C VAL A 742 -14.92 -38.78 -11.57
N ILE A 743 -14.91 -37.85 -12.51
CA ILE A 743 -15.26 -36.44 -12.27
C ILE A 743 -16.74 -36.28 -12.58
N GLU A 744 -17.48 -35.63 -11.68
CA GLU A 744 -18.88 -35.28 -11.94
C GLU A 744 -18.97 -34.38 -13.17
N SER A 745 -19.79 -34.78 -14.15
CA SER A 745 -19.95 -34.08 -15.42
C SER A 745 -20.31 -32.59 -15.23
N ALA A 746 -21.10 -32.28 -14.19
CA ALA A 746 -21.49 -30.92 -13.82
C ALA A 746 -20.31 -29.97 -13.52
N ASN A 747 -19.16 -30.51 -13.07
CA ASN A 747 -17.97 -29.69 -12.79
C ASN A 747 -17.30 -29.15 -14.06
N VAL A 748 -17.48 -29.84 -15.19
CA VAL A 748 -16.80 -29.57 -16.46
C VAL A 748 -17.77 -29.07 -17.52
N ILE A 749 -18.96 -29.69 -17.62
CA ILE A 749 -20.02 -29.36 -18.57
C ILE A 749 -21.04 -28.47 -17.85
N ARG A 750 -20.79 -27.16 -17.90
CA ARG A 750 -21.64 -26.14 -17.29
C ARG A 750 -22.75 -25.69 -18.24
N GLU A 751 -23.83 -25.14 -17.71
CA GLU A 751 -24.94 -24.59 -18.50
C GLU A 751 -24.46 -23.61 -19.58
N GLY A 752 -23.50 -22.72 -19.25
CA GLY A 752 -22.95 -21.76 -20.21
C GLY A 752 -22.21 -22.41 -21.41
N LEU A 753 -21.61 -23.59 -21.25
CA LEU A 753 -21.03 -24.36 -22.37
C LEU A 753 -22.14 -24.84 -23.29
N VAL A 754 -23.20 -25.41 -22.72
CA VAL A 754 -24.34 -25.94 -23.46
C VAL A 754 -25.07 -24.82 -24.22
N ARG A 755 -25.22 -23.65 -23.59
CA ARG A 755 -25.76 -22.44 -24.24
C ARG A 755 -24.98 -22.03 -25.48
N ILE A 756 -23.63 -22.05 -25.43
CA ILE A 756 -22.79 -21.75 -26.60
C ILE A 756 -23.04 -22.76 -27.72
N ILE A 757 -23.04 -24.05 -27.39
CA ILE A 757 -23.21 -25.13 -28.36
C ILE A 757 -24.58 -25.04 -29.02
N LEU A 758 -25.66 -24.94 -28.24
CA LEU A 758 -27.03 -24.83 -28.76
C LEU A 758 -27.19 -23.58 -29.64
N ALA A 759 -26.67 -22.42 -29.22
CA ALA A 759 -26.75 -21.19 -30.00
C ALA A 759 -25.95 -21.25 -31.32
N PHE A 760 -24.87 -22.05 -31.37
CA PHE A 760 -24.12 -22.29 -32.59
C PHE A 760 -24.85 -23.26 -33.52
N LEU A 761 -25.35 -24.38 -32.98
CA LEU A 761 -26.05 -25.41 -33.76
C LEU A 761 -27.41 -24.93 -34.27
N SER A 762 -28.05 -24.00 -33.57
CA SER A 762 -29.31 -23.37 -33.97
C SER A 762 -29.13 -22.32 -35.09
N ASN A 763 -27.90 -21.99 -35.46
CA ASN A 763 -27.63 -21.04 -36.53
C ASN A 763 -28.22 -21.57 -37.85
N PRO A 764 -29.10 -20.80 -38.54
CA PRO A 764 -29.70 -21.25 -39.79
C PRO A 764 -28.70 -21.68 -40.87
N SER A 765 -27.44 -21.23 -40.82
CA SER A 765 -26.40 -21.65 -41.76
C SER A 765 -25.84 -23.06 -41.50
N VAL A 766 -26.07 -23.62 -40.31
CA VAL A 766 -25.56 -24.94 -39.90
C VAL A 766 -26.55 -26.06 -40.27
N ASP A 767 -27.84 -25.75 -40.35
CA ASP A 767 -28.95 -26.62 -40.77
C ASP A 767 -29.12 -27.89 -39.91
N ILE A 768 -29.34 -27.72 -38.59
CA ILE A 768 -29.59 -28.80 -37.64
C ILE A 768 -30.91 -28.55 -36.90
N CYS A 769 -31.85 -29.50 -36.96
CA CYS A 769 -33.16 -29.38 -36.32
C CYS A 769 -33.06 -29.47 -34.78
N ALA A 770 -34.13 -29.07 -34.08
CA ALA A 770 -34.15 -29.03 -32.61
C ALA A 770 -33.87 -30.40 -31.98
N GLU A 771 -34.55 -31.44 -32.48
CA GLU A 771 -34.38 -32.82 -32.02
C GLU A 771 -32.93 -33.29 -32.17
N GLN A 772 -32.31 -33.04 -33.33
CA GLN A 772 -30.92 -33.45 -33.60
C GLN A 772 -29.91 -32.71 -32.73
N ARG A 773 -30.03 -31.39 -32.57
CA ARG A 773 -29.08 -30.64 -31.72
C ARG A 773 -29.25 -30.96 -30.24
N HIS A 774 -30.47 -31.23 -29.77
CA HIS A 774 -30.71 -31.71 -28.41
C HIS A 774 -30.11 -33.09 -28.19
N GLU A 775 -30.22 -34.01 -29.15
CA GLU A 775 -29.55 -35.33 -29.09
C GLU A 775 -28.02 -35.20 -29.04
N MET A 776 -27.44 -34.32 -29.86
CA MET A 776 -26.01 -34.04 -29.83
C MET A 776 -25.55 -33.51 -28.46
N VAL A 777 -26.30 -32.57 -27.89
CA VAL A 777 -26.01 -32.03 -26.56
C VAL A 777 -26.26 -33.05 -25.46
N GLN A 778 -27.28 -33.90 -25.58
CA GLN A 778 -27.54 -34.98 -24.64
C GLN A 778 -26.36 -35.96 -24.58
N SER A 779 -25.75 -36.27 -25.74
CA SER A 779 -24.54 -37.10 -25.79
C SER A 779 -23.33 -36.50 -25.05
N LEU A 780 -23.31 -35.17 -24.88
CA LEU A 780 -22.33 -34.46 -24.06
C LEU A 780 -22.71 -34.54 -22.57
N LEU A 781 -23.97 -34.30 -22.22
CA LEU A 781 -24.47 -34.33 -20.84
C LEU A 781 -24.33 -35.72 -20.20
N ASP A 782 -24.49 -36.78 -21.00
CA ASP A 782 -24.41 -38.18 -20.57
C ASP A 782 -22.95 -38.70 -20.45
N LEU A 783 -21.94 -37.84 -20.63
CA LEU A 783 -20.54 -38.26 -20.56
C LEU A 783 -20.09 -38.63 -19.16
N THR A 784 -19.46 -39.79 -19.05
CA THR A 784 -18.64 -40.12 -17.89
C THR A 784 -17.24 -39.55 -18.09
N ILE A 785 -16.88 -38.57 -17.27
CA ILE A 785 -15.55 -37.94 -17.31
C ILE A 785 -14.60 -38.72 -16.41
N ILE A 786 -13.49 -39.18 -16.99
CA ILE A 786 -12.53 -40.04 -16.33
C ILE A 786 -11.16 -39.38 -16.33
N GLU A 787 -10.60 -39.19 -15.15
CA GLU A 787 -9.22 -38.75 -14.97
C GLU A 787 -8.25 -39.93 -15.10
N VAL A 788 -7.19 -39.77 -15.92
CA VAL A 788 -6.17 -40.78 -16.18
C VAL A 788 -4.75 -40.22 -16.05
N ASP A 789 -3.85 -41.03 -15.49
CA ASP A 789 -2.43 -40.66 -15.29
C ASP A 789 -1.62 -40.61 -16.61
N GLU A 790 -1.92 -41.51 -17.56
CA GLU A 790 -1.25 -41.61 -18.87
C GLU A 790 -2.24 -41.41 -20.01
N LEU A 791 -1.92 -40.50 -20.94
CA LEU A 791 -2.81 -40.12 -22.06
C LEU A 791 -2.37 -40.67 -23.42
N VAL A 792 -3.38 -40.74 -24.31
CA VAL A 792 -3.30 -41.16 -25.71
C VAL A 792 -2.18 -40.41 -26.43
N THR A 793 -1.21 -41.18 -26.93
CA THR A 793 -0.13 -40.63 -27.72
C THR A 793 -0.59 -40.51 -29.18
N MET A 794 -0.70 -39.28 -29.68
CA MET A 794 -0.87 -39.04 -31.11
C MET A 794 0.47 -39.23 -31.81
N GLN A 795 0.50 -40.09 -32.82
CA GLN A 795 1.67 -40.25 -33.66
C GLN A 795 1.47 -39.52 -34.99
N TYR A 796 2.36 -38.59 -35.30
CA TYR A 796 2.44 -37.96 -36.61
C TYR A 796 3.53 -38.62 -37.42
N LYS A 797 3.22 -38.94 -38.68
CA LYS A 797 4.09 -39.67 -39.61
C LYS A 797 4.22 -38.90 -40.92
N VAL A 798 5.45 -38.71 -41.38
CA VAL A 798 5.75 -38.11 -42.69
C VAL A 798 6.56 -39.11 -43.50
N MET A 799 6.16 -39.32 -44.75
CA MET A 799 6.86 -40.19 -45.70
C MET A 799 7.76 -39.35 -46.61
N LEU A 800 9.06 -39.64 -46.60
CA LEU A 800 10.03 -39.03 -47.50
C LEU A 800 10.13 -39.82 -48.81
N SER A 801 10.58 -39.16 -49.87
CA SER A 801 10.72 -39.69 -51.23
C SER A 801 11.63 -40.91 -51.34
N GLY A 802 12.59 -41.08 -50.42
CA GLY A 802 13.44 -42.27 -50.30
C GLY A 802 12.84 -43.46 -49.55
N GLY A 803 11.54 -43.41 -49.19
CA GLY A 803 10.87 -44.45 -48.40
C GLY A 803 11.14 -44.39 -46.89
N ARG A 804 11.99 -43.45 -46.43
CA ARG A 804 12.23 -43.18 -45.02
C ARG A 804 10.99 -42.53 -44.40
N GLN A 805 10.53 -43.08 -43.28
CA GLN A 805 9.41 -42.54 -42.52
C GLN A 805 9.94 -41.82 -41.28
N LEU A 806 9.53 -40.57 -41.11
CA LEU A 806 9.75 -39.82 -39.88
C LEU A 806 8.51 -39.89 -39.02
N GLN A 807 8.69 -40.09 -37.72
CA GLN A 807 7.59 -40.21 -36.78
C GLN A 807 7.89 -39.42 -35.51
N THR A 808 6.93 -38.65 -35.05
CA THR A 808 6.96 -37.97 -33.76
C THR A 808 5.69 -38.27 -33.00
N LYS A 809 5.72 -38.07 -31.69
CA LYS A 809 4.67 -38.43 -30.76
C LYS A 809 4.34 -37.21 -29.90
N THR A 810 3.08 -36.84 -29.81
CA THR A 810 2.59 -35.84 -28.85
C THR A 810 1.49 -36.44 -27.99
N THR A 811 1.26 -35.87 -26.82
CA THR A 811 0.19 -36.28 -25.89
C THR A 811 -0.97 -35.28 -25.98
N ARG A 812 -2.17 -35.75 -26.30
CA ARG A 812 -3.39 -34.91 -26.23
C ARG A 812 -3.94 -34.93 -24.81
N MET A 813 -4.44 -33.77 -24.34
CA MET A 813 -4.95 -33.61 -22.96
C MET A 813 -6.34 -34.21 -22.74
N PHE A 814 -7.14 -34.26 -23.80
CA PHE A 814 -8.48 -34.84 -23.79
C PHE A 814 -8.56 -35.90 -24.86
N HIS A 815 -9.38 -36.91 -24.62
CA HIS A 815 -9.81 -37.83 -25.66
C HIS A 815 -11.26 -38.24 -25.42
N TRP A 816 -12.13 -37.94 -26.37
CA TRP A 816 -13.54 -38.32 -26.30
C TRP A 816 -13.81 -39.61 -27.08
N LYS A 817 -14.04 -40.69 -26.34
CA LYS A 817 -14.49 -41.97 -26.92
C LYS A 817 -16.00 -42.04 -26.96
N ARG A 818 -16.58 -41.60 -28.09
CA ARG A 818 -18.03 -41.48 -28.31
C ARG A 818 -18.78 -42.80 -28.11
N ASP A 819 -18.27 -43.90 -28.65
CA ASP A 819 -18.91 -45.23 -28.56
C ASP A 819 -19.07 -45.74 -27.12
N GLU A 820 -18.30 -45.20 -26.17
CA GLU A 820 -18.35 -45.57 -24.75
C GLU A 820 -18.94 -44.48 -23.86
N SER A 821 -19.37 -43.35 -24.43
CA SER A 821 -19.80 -42.15 -23.69
C SER A 821 -18.79 -41.71 -22.61
N ARG A 822 -17.49 -41.78 -22.92
CA ARG A 822 -16.40 -41.47 -21.97
C ARG A 822 -15.47 -40.39 -22.50
N LEU A 823 -15.20 -39.40 -21.66
CA LEU A 823 -14.19 -38.37 -21.89
C LEU A 823 -13.02 -38.59 -20.94
N PHE A 824 -11.86 -38.91 -21.49
CA PHE A 824 -10.63 -39.07 -20.71
C PHE A 824 -9.91 -37.73 -20.61
N MET A 825 -9.47 -37.35 -19.41
CA MET A 825 -8.66 -36.16 -19.15
C MET A 825 -7.56 -36.45 -18.13
N ARG A 826 -6.53 -35.61 -18.02
CA ARG A 826 -5.44 -35.76 -17.03
C ARG A 826 -5.42 -34.58 -16.06
N GLN A 827 -5.17 -34.85 -14.77
CA GLN A 827 -4.99 -33.83 -13.73
C GLN A 827 -3.81 -32.91 -14.04
N PHE A 828 -3.97 -31.61 -13.79
CA PHE A 828 -2.96 -30.60 -14.10
C PHE A 828 -2.43 -29.88 -12.86
N ASP A 829 -1.18 -30.18 -12.45
CA ASP A 829 -0.45 -29.45 -11.40
C ASP A 829 0.56 -28.42 -11.94
N GLU A 830 1.01 -28.55 -13.20
CA GLU A 830 2.24 -27.87 -13.68
C GLU A 830 2.06 -26.53 -14.42
N PHE A 831 0.85 -25.97 -14.55
CA PHE A 831 0.68 -24.61 -15.09
C PHE A 831 -0.32 -23.79 -14.26
N GLN A 832 0.07 -23.46 -13.04
CA GLN A 832 -0.57 -22.38 -12.28
C GLN A 832 -0.36 -21.06 -13.02
N GLY A 833 -1.43 -20.52 -13.61
CA GLY A 833 -1.39 -19.23 -14.32
C GLY A 833 -2.22 -19.20 -15.60
N THR A 834 -2.09 -18.12 -16.36
CA THR A 834 -2.84 -17.89 -17.59
C THR A 834 -2.44 -18.82 -18.75
N ASP A 835 -1.20 -19.30 -18.79
CA ASP A 835 -0.69 -20.26 -19.80
C ASP A 835 -1.35 -21.65 -19.68
N GLY A 836 -1.57 -22.12 -18.45
CA GLY A 836 -2.29 -23.36 -18.20
C GLY A 836 -3.75 -23.28 -18.63
N ARG A 837 -4.42 -22.17 -18.29
CA ARG A 837 -5.82 -21.93 -18.66
C ARG A 837 -6.03 -21.89 -20.18
N ILE A 838 -5.16 -21.22 -20.93
CA ILE A 838 -5.29 -21.15 -22.39
C ILE A 838 -5.03 -22.49 -23.07
N LYS A 839 -4.05 -23.27 -22.58
CA LYS A 839 -3.78 -24.63 -23.09
C LYS A 839 -4.96 -25.55 -22.82
N PHE A 840 -5.45 -25.59 -21.57
CA PHE A 840 -6.64 -26.36 -21.20
C PHE A 840 -7.83 -26.01 -22.09
N ALA A 841 -8.16 -24.71 -22.19
CA ALA A 841 -9.29 -24.26 -23.00
C ALA A 841 -9.15 -24.64 -24.48
N THR A 842 -7.92 -24.59 -25.03
CA THR A 842 -7.65 -24.94 -26.43
C THR A 842 -7.84 -26.43 -26.69
N TYR A 843 -7.29 -27.31 -25.84
CA TYR A 843 -7.46 -28.74 -26.05
C TYR A 843 -8.88 -29.22 -25.73
N PHE A 844 -9.51 -28.64 -24.71
CA PHE A 844 -10.89 -28.96 -24.35
C PHE A 844 -11.84 -28.57 -25.47
N SER A 845 -11.71 -27.36 -26.00
CA SER A 845 -12.60 -26.88 -27.06
C SER A 845 -12.43 -27.64 -28.37
N ASP A 846 -11.20 -28.01 -28.73
CA ASP A 846 -10.90 -28.81 -29.92
C ASP A 846 -11.57 -30.19 -29.83
N GLU A 847 -11.41 -30.88 -28.69
CA GLU A 847 -11.93 -32.23 -28.51
C GLU A 847 -13.46 -32.26 -28.45
N ILE A 848 -14.10 -31.34 -27.73
CA ILE A 848 -15.56 -31.24 -27.66
C ILE A 848 -16.15 -30.89 -29.03
N SER A 849 -15.54 -29.96 -29.76
CA SER A 849 -16.06 -29.54 -31.07
C SER A 849 -15.89 -30.64 -32.12
N GLN A 850 -14.73 -31.31 -32.15
CA GLN A 850 -14.50 -32.45 -33.04
C GLN A 850 -15.43 -33.62 -32.70
N GLY A 851 -15.71 -33.87 -31.41
CA GLY A 851 -16.61 -34.94 -31.00
C GLY A 851 -18.07 -34.68 -31.36
N LEU A 852 -18.56 -33.45 -31.15
CA LEU A 852 -19.93 -33.06 -31.52
C LEU A 852 -20.11 -32.99 -33.04
N LEU A 853 -19.18 -32.36 -33.75
CA LEU A 853 -19.27 -32.09 -35.19
C LEU A 853 -18.37 -33.03 -36.01
N CYS A 854 -18.26 -34.30 -35.62
CA CYS A 854 -17.36 -35.24 -36.30
C CYS A 854 -17.71 -35.44 -37.78
N GLU A 855 -18.99 -35.33 -38.14
CA GLU A 855 -19.49 -35.42 -39.52
C GLU A 855 -19.39 -34.08 -40.27
N ARG A 856 -19.10 -33.00 -39.54
CA ARG A 856 -19.03 -31.61 -40.02
C ARG A 856 -17.75 -30.94 -39.52
N ALA A 857 -16.62 -31.56 -39.84
CA ALA A 857 -15.30 -31.07 -39.44
C ALA A 857 -15.01 -29.64 -39.94
N ASP A 858 -15.69 -29.19 -41.01
CA ASP A 858 -15.66 -27.82 -41.53
C ASP A 858 -16.14 -26.77 -40.51
N LEU A 859 -17.04 -27.15 -39.60
CA LEU A 859 -17.63 -26.27 -38.60
C LEU A 859 -16.96 -26.39 -37.22
N ALA A 860 -16.19 -27.47 -36.99
CA ALA A 860 -15.60 -27.78 -35.70
C ALA A 860 -14.65 -26.67 -35.21
N GLU A 861 -13.83 -26.09 -36.09
CA GLU A 861 -12.90 -25.01 -35.72
C GLU A 861 -13.65 -23.75 -35.23
N SER A 862 -14.76 -23.41 -35.90
CA SER A 862 -15.58 -22.26 -35.53
C SER A 862 -16.26 -22.44 -34.17
N LEU A 863 -16.75 -23.65 -33.89
CA LEU A 863 -17.31 -23.99 -32.58
C LEU A 863 -16.21 -24.00 -31.49
N ALA A 864 -15.03 -24.55 -31.80
CA ALA A 864 -13.91 -24.63 -30.86
C ALA A 864 -13.47 -23.26 -30.38
N GLU A 865 -13.44 -22.25 -31.25
CA GLU A 865 -13.10 -20.88 -30.85
C GLU A 865 -14.16 -20.28 -29.90
N LEU A 866 -15.45 -20.55 -30.11
CA LEU A 866 -16.50 -20.08 -29.20
C LEU A 866 -16.45 -20.77 -27.84
N ILE A 867 -16.27 -22.10 -27.83
CA ILE A 867 -16.14 -22.90 -26.61
C ILE A 867 -14.90 -22.47 -25.82
N LYS A 868 -13.78 -22.19 -26.51
CA LYS A 868 -12.53 -21.71 -25.90
C LYS A 868 -12.70 -20.37 -25.23
N VAL A 869 -13.34 -19.40 -25.89
CA VAL A 869 -13.64 -18.09 -25.27
C VAL A 869 -14.58 -18.26 -24.09
N GLY A 870 -15.61 -19.11 -24.21
CA GLY A 870 -16.50 -19.43 -23.09
C GLY A 870 -15.78 -20.04 -21.89
N CYS A 871 -14.85 -20.97 -22.13
CA CYS A 871 -14.03 -21.61 -21.11
C CYS A 871 -13.16 -20.61 -20.36
N LEU A 872 -12.57 -19.63 -21.07
CA LEU A 872 -11.75 -18.57 -20.46
C LEU A 872 -12.57 -17.56 -19.64
N LEU A 873 -13.88 -17.49 -19.89
CA LEU A 873 -14.85 -16.67 -19.16
C LEU A 873 -15.57 -17.48 -18.06
N ASP A 874 -15.06 -18.67 -17.72
CA ASP A 874 -15.61 -19.59 -16.72
C ASP A 874 -17.11 -19.94 -16.95
N TYR A 875 -17.58 -19.80 -18.20
CA TYR A 875 -18.98 -20.00 -18.61
C TYR A 875 -20.00 -19.17 -17.82
N GLU A 876 -19.63 -17.98 -17.34
CA GLU A 876 -20.52 -17.06 -16.61
C GLU A 876 -21.73 -16.62 -17.47
N ALA A 877 -22.95 -16.78 -16.95
CA ALA A 877 -24.21 -16.55 -17.69
C ALA A 877 -24.27 -15.21 -18.44
N THR A 878 -23.95 -14.08 -17.79
CA THR A 878 -24.00 -12.75 -18.41
C THR A 878 -22.95 -12.55 -19.51
N SER A 879 -21.76 -13.14 -19.31
CA SER A 879 -20.66 -13.09 -20.26
C SER A 879 -20.94 -13.97 -21.48
N ILE A 880 -21.54 -15.14 -21.28
CA ILE A 880 -21.97 -16.03 -22.38
C ILE A 880 -23.11 -15.42 -23.18
N GLU A 881 -24.09 -14.80 -22.54
CA GLU A 881 -25.20 -14.12 -23.23
C GLU A 881 -24.66 -13.03 -24.17
N PHE A 882 -23.69 -12.24 -23.70
CA PHE A 882 -23.03 -11.24 -24.54
C PHE A 882 -22.20 -11.87 -25.67
N LEU A 883 -21.45 -12.95 -25.40
CA LEU A 883 -20.66 -13.67 -26.42
C LEU A 883 -21.54 -14.17 -27.56
N ILE A 884 -22.65 -14.84 -27.23
CA ILE A 884 -23.64 -15.35 -28.19
C ILE A 884 -24.18 -14.20 -29.05
N LYS A 885 -24.62 -13.10 -28.43
CA LYS A 885 -25.11 -11.90 -29.14
C LYS A 885 -24.04 -11.27 -30.04
N SER A 886 -22.79 -11.18 -29.58
CA SER A 886 -21.68 -10.60 -30.34
C SER A 886 -21.35 -11.36 -31.62
N LYS A 887 -21.73 -12.64 -31.68
CA LYS A 887 -21.55 -13.53 -32.82
C LYS A 887 -22.82 -13.68 -33.66
N ASN A 888 -23.86 -12.89 -33.37
CA ASN A 888 -25.18 -12.96 -34.00
C ASN A 888 -25.84 -14.35 -33.88
N LEU A 889 -25.56 -15.05 -32.78
CA LEU A 889 -26.17 -16.34 -32.46
C LEU A 889 -27.36 -16.11 -31.51
N LYS A 890 -28.28 -17.09 -31.44
CA LYS A 890 -29.51 -17.00 -30.64
C LYS A 890 -29.96 -18.40 -30.19
N LEU A 891 -30.49 -18.50 -28.97
CA LEU A 891 -31.25 -19.67 -28.51
C LEU A 891 -32.74 -19.52 -28.88
N PHE A 892 -33.37 -20.63 -29.27
CA PHE A 892 -34.81 -20.68 -29.52
C PHE A 892 -35.57 -21.20 -28.29
N ALA A 893 -36.89 -21.08 -28.29
CA ALA A 893 -37.71 -21.39 -27.12
C ALA A 893 -37.56 -22.86 -26.69
N GLU A 894 -37.45 -23.75 -27.66
CA GLU A 894 -37.25 -25.19 -27.46
C GLU A 894 -35.88 -25.49 -26.81
N ASP A 895 -34.86 -24.66 -27.09
CA ASP A 895 -33.52 -24.81 -26.52
C ASP A 895 -33.47 -24.32 -25.06
N GLU A 896 -34.22 -23.24 -24.74
CA GLU A 896 -34.36 -22.76 -23.36
C GLU A 896 -35.19 -23.74 -22.51
N GLU A 897 -36.22 -24.37 -23.09
CA GLU A 897 -36.98 -25.44 -22.43
C GLU A 897 -36.07 -26.65 -22.14
N PHE A 898 -35.27 -27.09 -23.12
CA PHE A 898 -34.28 -28.16 -22.94
C PHE A 898 -33.24 -27.85 -21.86
N LEU A 899 -32.73 -26.61 -21.81
CA LEU A 899 -31.80 -26.17 -20.76
C LEU A 899 -32.46 -26.21 -19.38
N SER A 900 -33.69 -25.71 -19.26
CA SER A 900 -34.44 -25.74 -18.00
C SER A 900 -34.66 -27.18 -17.51
N ALA A 901 -34.98 -28.13 -18.39
CA ALA A 901 -35.18 -29.52 -18.00
C ALA A 901 -33.91 -30.21 -17.47
N ASN A 902 -32.72 -29.81 -17.93
CA ASN A 902 -31.45 -30.45 -17.57
C ASN A 902 -30.68 -29.73 -16.44
N PHE A 903 -30.96 -28.46 -16.15
CA PHE A 903 -30.20 -27.65 -15.19
C PHE A 903 -31.06 -27.01 -14.06
N SER A 904 -32.35 -27.37 -13.92
CA SER A 904 -33.20 -26.82 -12.85
C SER A 904 -32.86 -27.35 -11.44
N ASN A 905 -32.59 -26.39 -10.54
CA ASN A 905 -32.56 -26.42 -9.06
C ASN A 905 -31.29 -26.90 -8.31
N GLU A 906 -30.34 -25.97 -8.15
CA GLU A 906 -29.62 -25.74 -6.89
C GLU A 906 -29.64 -24.23 -6.59
N ASP A 907 -30.74 -23.72 -6.01
CA ASP A 907 -30.77 -22.48 -5.17
C ASP A 907 -32.17 -22.13 -4.60
N GLU A 908 -33.17 -23.01 -4.68
CA GLU A 908 -34.46 -22.83 -3.97
C GLU A 908 -34.73 -23.97 -2.97
N ILE A 909 -33.88 -24.12 -1.95
CA ILE A 909 -34.27 -24.71 -0.66
C ILE A 909 -33.55 -23.95 0.45
N MET A 910 -34.12 -22.83 0.88
CA MET A 910 -34.11 -22.29 2.25
C MET A 910 -35.06 -21.08 2.30
N GLU A 911 -36.36 -21.38 2.40
CA GLU A 911 -37.40 -20.67 3.18
C GLU A 911 -38.78 -20.94 2.56
N GLU A 912 -39.37 -22.09 2.91
CA GLU A 912 -40.83 -22.21 2.89
C GLU A 912 -41.41 -21.57 4.16
N ASN A 913 -42.51 -20.83 3.96
CA ASN A 913 -43.49 -20.33 4.92
C ASN A 913 -43.38 -18.86 5.36
N SER A 914 -43.89 -17.96 4.51
CA SER A 914 -45.05 -17.13 4.92
C SER A 914 -45.57 -16.28 3.75
N LEU A 915 -46.68 -16.71 3.15
CA LEU A 915 -47.57 -15.85 2.40
C LEU A 915 -48.47 -15.08 3.38
N SER A 916 -48.40 -13.75 3.38
CA SER A 916 -49.64 -12.96 3.31
C SER A 916 -49.37 -11.57 2.74
N VAL A 917 -50.06 -11.33 1.63
CA VAL A 917 -50.14 -10.15 0.78
C VAL A 917 -50.71 -8.93 1.52
N ASN A 918 -50.13 -7.74 1.32
CA ASN A 918 -50.88 -6.59 0.77
C ASN A 918 -50.02 -5.33 0.52
N ASP A 919 -50.44 -4.66 -0.55
CA ASP A 919 -49.89 -3.48 -1.20
C ASP A 919 -49.68 -2.25 -0.31
N ASN A 920 -48.59 -1.53 -0.56
CA ASN A 920 -48.58 -0.20 -1.19
C ASN A 920 -47.25 0.53 -0.93
N ILE A 921 -46.96 1.49 -1.81
CA ILE A 921 -46.06 2.65 -1.65
C ILE A 921 -44.66 2.51 -2.27
N LEU A 922 -44.46 3.27 -3.36
CA LEU A 922 -43.17 3.69 -3.94
C LEU A 922 -42.18 4.21 -2.88
N PRO A 923 -40.86 4.04 -3.07
CA PRO A 923 -40.07 5.22 -3.48
C PRO A 923 -38.87 4.95 -4.40
N SER A 924 -38.41 6.05 -5.00
CA SER A 924 -37.25 6.24 -5.87
C SER A 924 -35.91 6.33 -5.10
N PRO A 925 -34.76 6.60 -5.76
CA PRO A 925 -33.63 5.71 -5.99
C PRO A 925 -32.46 5.89 -4.99
N LEU A 926 -31.69 4.83 -4.74
CA LEU A 926 -30.40 4.92 -4.04
C LEU A 926 -29.31 4.26 -4.88
N GLU A 927 -28.28 5.05 -5.11
CA GLU A 927 -27.09 4.81 -5.92
C GLU A 927 -26.30 3.57 -5.45
N SER A 928 -26.08 2.61 -6.35
CA SER A 928 -25.05 1.57 -6.19
C SER A 928 -23.78 1.97 -6.95
N GLN A 929 -22.68 2.17 -6.23
CA GLN A 929 -21.34 2.37 -6.82
C GLN A 929 -20.92 1.19 -7.72
N PRO A 930 -20.17 1.42 -8.81
CA PRO A 930 -19.75 0.34 -9.71
C PRO A 930 -18.54 -0.42 -9.15
N ASP A 931 -18.61 -1.74 -9.31
CA ASP A 931 -17.60 -2.74 -8.98
C ASP A 931 -16.21 -2.42 -9.59
N GLN A 932 -15.22 -2.21 -8.72
CA GLN A 932 -13.86 -1.75 -9.03
C GLN A 932 -13.11 -2.71 -9.97
N ARG A 933 -13.53 -3.99 -10.09
CA ARG A 933 -12.91 -4.97 -10.99
C ARG A 933 -13.19 -4.69 -12.47
N LYS A 934 -14.37 -4.19 -12.83
CA LYS A 934 -14.73 -3.88 -14.23
C LYS A 934 -13.99 -2.66 -14.77
N VAL A 935 -13.64 -1.70 -13.91
CA VAL A 935 -12.89 -0.48 -14.29
C VAL A 935 -11.42 -0.78 -14.63
N ASN A 936 -10.81 -1.80 -14.01
CA ASN A 936 -9.41 -2.14 -14.25
C ASN A 936 -9.18 -2.88 -15.58
N ILE A 937 -10.14 -3.67 -16.05
CA ILE A 937 -10.06 -4.36 -17.34
C ILE A 937 -10.16 -3.35 -18.50
N TRP A 938 -11.09 -2.40 -18.41
CA TRP A 938 -11.20 -1.30 -19.39
C TRP A 938 -9.97 -0.39 -19.42
N LYS A 939 -9.34 -0.12 -18.27
CA LYS A 939 -8.09 0.64 -18.20
C LYS A 939 -6.89 -0.10 -18.81
N GLN A 940 -6.83 -1.43 -18.71
CA GLN A 940 -5.77 -2.21 -19.35
C GLN A 940 -5.96 -2.31 -20.87
N LEU A 941 -7.19 -2.54 -21.35
CA LEU A 941 -7.51 -2.55 -22.78
C LEU A 941 -7.24 -1.19 -23.46
N MET A 942 -7.60 -0.08 -22.82
CA MET A 942 -7.27 1.27 -23.33
C MET A 942 -5.77 1.56 -23.32
N LYS A 943 -5.00 0.98 -22.38
CA LYS A 943 -3.53 1.08 -22.36
C LYS A 943 -2.93 0.36 -23.57
N VAL A 944 -3.37 -0.86 -23.88
CA VAL A 944 -2.88 -1.64 -25.03
C VAL A 944 -3.21 -0.93 -26.36
N LEU A 945 -4.42 -0.38 -26.49
CA LEU A 945 -4.79 0.42 -27.67
C LEU A 945 -4.01 1.74 -27.79
N SER A 946 -3.67 2.39 -26.67
CA SER A 946 -2.86 3.62 -26.71
C SER A 946 -1.43 3.39 -27.24
N TYR A 947 -0.83 2.22 -26.96
CA TYR A 947 0.46 1.85 -27.53
C TYR A 947 0.40 1.57 -29.04
N PHE A 948 -0.75 1.09 -29.53
CA PHE A 948 -0.97 0.87 -30.96
C PHE A 948 -1.10 2.17 -31.77
N PHE A 949 -1.73 3.22 -31.22
CA PHE A 949 -1.92 4.50 -31.93
C PHE A 949 -0.75 5.49 -31.81
N LEU A 950 0.10 5.39 -30.77
CA LEU A 950 1.26 6.28 -30.58
C LEU A 950 2.47 5.91 -31.45
N GLY A 951 2.53 4.68 -31.98
CA GLY A 951 3.62 4.21 -32.87
C GLY A 951 3.53 4.68 -34.32
N TRP A 952 2.41 5.26 -34.75
CA TRP A 952 2.15 5.58 -36.16
C TRP A 952 2.39 7.04 -36.57
N ARG A 953 2.91 7.90 -35.66
CA ARG A 953 3.06 9.35 -35.92
C ARG A 953 4.49 9.90 -35.95
N LYS A 954 5.50 9.07 -36.20
CA LYS A 954 6.85 9.54 -36.55
C LYS A 954 7.50 8.61 -37.56
N THR A 955 7.31 8.89 -38.85
CA THR A 955 8.30 8.78 -39.95
C THR A 955 7.58 8.97 -41.29
N THR A 956 7.32 10.23 -41.67
CA THR A 956 7.32 10.59 -43.09
C THR A 956 8.77 10.91 -43.47
N PRO A 957 9.39 10.21 -44.43
CA PRO A 957 10.67 10.62 -44.99
C PRO A 957 10.45 11.81 -45.93
N THR A 958 11.32 12.81 -45.81
CA THR A 958 11.52 13.85 -46.83
C THR A 958 11.92 13.21 -48.16
N ILE A 959 11.08 13.39 -49.17
CA ILE A 959 11.47 13.70 -50.55
C ILE A 959 10.81 15.03 -50.88
#